data_AF-A0A2N1J6C8-F1
#
_entry.id   AF-A0A2N1J6C8-F1
#
_cell.length_a   1.000
_cell.length_b   1.000
_cell.length_c   1.000
_cell.angle_alpha   90.00
_cell.angle_beta   90.00
_cell.angle_gamma   90.00
#
_symmetry.space_group_name_H-M   'P 1'
#
loop_
_entity.id
_entity.type
_entity.pdbx_description
1 polymer ?
#
loop_
_entity_poly.entity_id
_entity_poly.type
_entity_poly.pdbx_seq_one_letter_code
_entity_poly.pdbx_strand_id
1 'polypeptide(L)'
;MSIFRCLFFIYLIFFNYSFANETKKVSIQLNWKYQFEFAGYIAAIEKGFYKDVGFDVTLKELKKDTNVIEEVKNNKATFGIYDSSILSNYDKKKPIILLANYLKKSPLVLITKQSIFSPKDLINKKIYMSEFEFENSSLSKLFRKFNIKKSDINLISSIDSLDSFILNEADAISAYITNQTYILDKQRVPYNLITPSNYEIDSFGGNLFASLKYVQENPEKIKEFIKATNKGWKYALDNKEELVDIIYEKYSKYKTKQALLYEANKIEKVMLLDVYKLGEIRKTIIEEELKSAKNRNIVDRSLSINDIVFSFSKYSKTYSFTNEEIEYLNRKKRIKMCTDPSWMPYEKIQNGKHIGIVSDYIKFFQKQLKVPIVLYETKSWKESLRSIKDKKCDILSVVVKDKQREKIMNITKPYLEFPLVIATKIEARFINSLDDLLADKKIGVVKSYAYTSILEKKYPNKKFVNVSSVDEGLQLVAQGKLFGLIDSITTIGYKLQNSYFSELKIAGKFDEKYSLGIGIRNDDAVLYSIFDKLVQKLDVQTKNDILKKWISFNYDAGFDYSFFWKIFLIFAVIVLIITYRYKELASNKEKIQKQREKLEQKNKELKATQNALKESVRNFEILLDSTMEAVLVFKDHDCIDINKVGYKLLGYSSKSEVLGQNLYHHVHDDFIVTLKESLNKNLDSYEIEFVRTDGTTFPALVKDRYINLNNERVKLFTIVDLTELKNKERLLFKQSKLASMGEMIGNIAHQWRQPLSLISTISTGLKLKIETQTDNKEESIEFLEKLNTTSQHLSSTIDDFRNFFKPDKKKERFFVSSLIEQNLVLLDSIFKTNFINIKLNVDENLELNTYKNELTQALLNILNNANDAFKQKNLEEKLIFIDAIKKPQGVVISIKDNAGGIPEEIIENIFEPYFTTKHKSDGTGIGLYMAYQIVHEHIHGRIEAVNSKFIYNRNSYKGAKFIITIPSHL
;
A
#
# COMPACT_ATOMS: atom_id res chain seq x y z
N MET A 1 -32.13 -67.47 -19.15
CA MET A 1 -31.84 -66.02 -19.24
C MET A 1 -31.60 -65.32 -17.88
N SER A 2 -31.67 -66.03 -16.73
CA SER A 2 -31.46 -65.44 -15.39
C SER A 2 -30.01 -65.56 -14.88
N ILE A 3 -29.32 -66.68 -15.15
CA ILE A 3 -27.93 -66.93 -14.71
C ILE A 3 -26.91 -65.98 -15.39
N PHE A 4 -27.12 -65.64 -16.66
CA PHE A 4 -26.22 -64.73 -17.40
C PHE A 4 -26.29 -63.28 -16.89
N ARG A 5 -27.44 -62.84 -16.34
CA ARG A 5 -27.59 -61.50 -15.73
C ARG A 5 -26.92 -61.43 -14.36
N CYS A 6 -26.97 -62.50 -13.56
CA CYS A 6 -26.26 -62.56 -12.28
C CYS A 6 -24.73 -62.61 -12.47
N LEU A 7 -24.24 -63.40 -13.44
CA LEU A 7 -22.80 -63.45 -13.75
C LEU A 7 -22.28 -62.11 -14.29
N PHE A 8 -23.07 -61.39 -15.10
CA PHE A 8 -22.67 -60.06 -15.59
C PHE A 8 -22.64 -59.00 -14.49
N PHE A 9 -23.54 -59.07 -13.50
CA PHE A 9 -23.53 -58.18 -12.33
C PHE A 9 -22.37 -58.48 -11.38
N ILE A 10 -22.05 -59.75 -11.15
CA ILE A 10 -20.88 -60.16 -10.34
C ILE A 10 -19.58 -59.77 -11.05
N TYR A 11 -19.52 -59.89 -12.39
CA TYR A 11 -18.36 -59.43 -13.18
C TYR A 11 -18.18 -57.90 -13.14
N LEU A 12 -19.27 -57.11 -13.14
CA LEU A 12 -19.25 -55.65 -12.98
C LEU A 12 -18.86 -55.19 -11.56
N ILE A 13 -19.19 -55.99 -10.54
CA ILE A 13 -18.77 -55.72 -9.15
C ILE A 13 -17.29 -56.06 -8.96
N PHE A 14 -16.78 -57.13 -9.57
CA PHE A 14 -15.35 -57.48 -9.51
C PHE A 14 -14.45 -56.58 -10.37
N PHE A 15 -14.91 -56.03 -11.51
CA PHE A 15 -14.11 -55.11 -12.31
C PHE A 15 -13.90 -53.74 -11.65
N ASN A 16 -14.78 -53.33 -10.74
CA ASN A 16 -14.64 -52.07 -9.98
C ASN A 16 -13.71 -52.18 -8.76
N TYR A 17 -13.39 -53.39 -8.30
CA TYR A 17 -12.45 -53.57 -7.18
C TYR A 17 -10.98 -53.64 -7.61
N SER A 18 -10.67 -53.85 -8.89
CA SER A 18 -9.29 -53.98 -9.38
C SER A 18 -8.60 -52.68 -9.82
N PHE A 19 -9.23 -51.51 -9.61
CA PHE A 19 -8.61 -50.19 -9.84
C PHE A 19 -8.58 -49.30 -8.58
N ALA A 20 -8.40 -49.90 -7.40
CA ALA A 20 -7.88 -49.13 -6.27
C ALA A 20 -6.42 -48.76 -6.57
N ASN A 21 -6.20 -47.58 -7.16
CA ASN A 21 -4.86 -47.01 -7.30
C ASN A 21 -4.22 -46.98 -5.90
N GLU A 22 -3.13 -47.73 -5.74
CA GLU A 22 -2.37 -47.78 -4.49
C GLU A 22 -1.97 -46.36 -4.08
N THR A 23 -2.54 -45.87 -2.97
CA THR A 23 -2.32 -44.50 -2.51
C THR A 23 -0.90 -44.36 -2.00
N LYS A 24 -0.13 -43.43 -2.58
CA LYS A 24 1.26 -43.21 -2.18
C LYS A 24 1.29 -42.46 -0.84
N LYS A 25 1.88 -43.08 0.18
CA LYS A 25 2.12 -42.43 1.48
C LYS A 25 3.17 -41.34 1.36
N VAL A 26 2.82 -40.12 1.74
CA VAL A 26 3.71 -38.96 1.73
C VAL A 26 3.49 -38.13 3.00
N SER A 27 4.49 -37.33 3.38
CA SER A 27 4.38 -36.45 4.55
C SER A 27 4.79 -35.03 4.26
N ILE A 28 4.17 -34.08 4.95
CA ILE A 28 4.49 -32.65 4.91
C ILE A 28 5.02 -32.24 6.29
N GLN A 29 6.27 -31.79 6.35
CA GLN A 29 6.85 -31.21 7.56
C GLN A 29 6.49 -29.73 7.66
N LEU A 30 5.75 -29.37 8.71
CA LEU A 30 5.39 -27.99 9.02
C LEU A 30 6.57 -27.29 9.71
N ASN A 31 6.70 -25.98 9.47
CA ASN A 31 7.64 -25.10 10.16
C ASN A 31 7.05 -24.46 11.43
N TRP A 32 5.84 -24.84 11.84
CA TRP A 32 5.22 -24.38 13.08
C TRP A 32 4.16 -25.37 13.59
N LYS A 33 3.46 -24.99 14.65
CA LYS A 33 2.31 -25.72 15.23
C LYS A 33 1.06 -25.60 14.36
N TYR A 34 0.14 -26.55 14.47
CA TYR A 34 -1.14 -26.51 13.75
C TYR A 34 -1.91 -25.22 14.04
N GLN A 35 -2.20 -24.48 12.98
CA GLN A 35 -2.92 -23.20 13.01
C GLN A 35 -3.47 -22.89 11.61
N PHE A 36 -4.17 -21.76 11.44
CA PHE A 36 -4.80 -21.43 10.15
C PHE A 36 -3.78 -21.18 9.03
N GLU A 37 -2.52 -20.90 9.36
CA GLU A 37 -1.41 -20.85 8.39
C GLU A 37 -1.24 -22.13 7.56
N PHE A 38 -1.69 -23.28 8.07
CA PHE A 38 -1.63 -24.57 7.36
C PHE A 38 -3.00 -25.06 6.89
N ALA A 39 -4.01 -24.19 6.94
CA ALA A 39 -5.40 -24.47 6.60
C ALA A 39 -5.59 -25.16 5.25
N GLY A 40 -4.91 -24.71 4.19
CA GLY A 40 -5.05 -25.32 2.87
C GLY A 40 -4.62 -26.79 2.82
N TYR A 41 -3.60 -27.17 3.58
CA TYR A 41 -3.12 -28.55 3.65
C TYR A 41 -4.08 -29.42 4.47
N ILE A 42 -4.57 -28.89 5.60
CA ILE A 42 -5.57 -29.53 6.45
C ILE A 42 -6.86 -29.77 5.65
N ALA A 43 -7.36 -28.75 4.96
CA ALA A 43 -8.54 -28.87 4.10
C ALA A 43 -8.35 -29.90 2.98
N ALA A 44 -7.18 -29.97 2.35
CA ALA A 44 -6.90 -30.96 1.30
C ALA A 44 -6.88 -32.41 1.83
N ILE A 45 -6.53 -32.62 3.10
CA ILE A 45 -6.63 -33.92 3.77
C ILE A 45 -8.09 -34.23 4.11
N GLU A 46 -8.75 -33.33 4.84
CA GLU A 46 -10.09 -33.53 5.39
C GLU A 46 -11.17 -33.64 4.31
N LYS A 47 -11.00 -32.93 3.19
CA LYS A 47 -11.92 -32.99 2.03
C LYS A 47 -11.54 -34.04 1.00
N GLY A 48 -10.51 -34.85 1.27
CA GLY A 48 -10.11 -35.95 0.39
C GLY A 48 -9.41 -35.52 -0.90
N PHE A 49 -9.11 -34.23 -1.10
CA PHE A 49 -8.48 -33.75 -2.34
C PHE A 49 -7.13 -34.41 -2.62
N TYR A 50 -6.36 -34.78 -1.60
CA TYR A 50 -5.15 -35.58 -1.79
C TYR A 50 -5.43 -37.04 -2.15
N LYS A 51 -6.48 -37.64 -1.57
CA LYS A 51 -6.89 -39.02 -1.89
C LYS A 51 -7.36 -39.13 -3.34
N ASP A 52 -8.08 -38.12 -3.84
CA ASP A 52 -8.55 -38.04 -5.23
C ASP A 52 -7.41 -38.13 -6.27
N VAL A 53 -6.22 -37.66 -5.91
CA VAL A 53 -5.01 -37.70 -6.76
C VAL A 53 -4.05 -38.85 -6.40
N GLY A 54 -4.48 -39.74 -5.51
CA GLY A 54 -3.77 -40.96 -5.10
C GLY A 54 -2.66 -40.72 -4.08
N PHE A 55 -2.80 -39.74 -3.19
CA PHE A 55 -1.90 -39.50 -2.07
C PHE A 55 -2.59 -39.76 -0.72
N ASP A 56 -1.88 -40.45 0.16
CA ASP A 56 -2.18 -40.53 1.59
C ASP A 56 -1.20 -39.62 2.33
N VAL A 57 -1.66 -38.47 2.80
CA VAL A 57 -0.82 -37.37 3.29
C VAL A 57 -0.89 -37.27 4.81
N THR A 58 0.27 -37.28 5.46
CA THR A 58 0.40 -37.02 6.90
C THR A 58 1.08 -35.68 7.15
N LEU A 59 0.49 -34.81 7.98
CA LEU A 59 1.15 -33.61 8.46
C LEU A 59 2.02 -33.93 9.68
N LYS A 60 3.24 -33.37 9.70
CA LYS A 60 4.17 -33.47 10.82
C LYS A 60 4.36 -32.09 11.40
N GLU A 61 3.90 -31.91 12.64
CA GLU A 61 4.10 -30.66 13.39
C GLU A 61 5.59 -30.45 13.73
N LEU A 62 6.00 -29.19 13.95
CA LEU A 62 7.37 -28.85 14.35
C LEU A 62 7.64 -29.28 15.80
N LYS A 63 8.76 -29.98 16.05
CA LYS A 63 9.29 -30.29 17.39
C LYS A 63 10.56 -29.48 17.67
N LYS A 64 10.95 -29.35 18.94
CA LYS A 64 12.05 -28.48 19.42
C LYS A 64 13.37 -28.58 18.64
N ASP A 65 13.74 -29.78 18.20
CA ASP A 65 15.01 -30.03 17.48
C ASP A 65 14.82 -30.32 15.98
N THR A 66 13.66 -29.98 15.42
CA THR A 66 13.34 -30.27 14.01
C THR A 66 13.86 -29.18 13.08
N ASN A 67 14.75 -29.54 12.15
CA ASN A 67 15.09 -28.70 11.02
C ASN A 67 14.31 -29.17 9.78
N VAL A 68 13.31 -28.39 9.36
CA VAL A 68 12.39 -28.73 8.26
C VAL A 68 13.13 -29.01 6.94
N ILE A 69 14.16 -28.21 6.64
CA ILE A 69 14.95 -28.37 5.41
C ILE A 69 15.73 -29.70 5.45
N GLU A 70 16.35 -30.03 6.58
CA GLU A 70 17.08 -31.30 6.74
C GLU A 70 16.17 -32.53 6.72
N GLU A 71 14.97 -32.45 7.30
CA GLU A 71 14.00 -33.55 7.25
C GLU A 71 13.61 -33.91 5.80
N VAL A 72 13.43 -32.91 4.94
CA VAL A 72 13.12 -33.12 3.52
C VAL A 72 14.35 -33.56 2.72
N LYS A 73 15.52 -32.92 2.94
CA LYS A 73 16.77 -33.28 2.26
C LYS A 73 17.17 -34.73 2.52
N ASN A 74 16.94 -35.22 3.73
CA ASN A 74 17.27 -36.59 4.13
C ASN A 74 16.11 -37.58 3.91
N ASN A 75 15.06 -37.17 3.18
CA ASN A 75 13.88 -37.97 2.82
C ASN A 75 13.10 -38.54 4.03
N LYS A 76 13.23 -37.94 5.22
CA LYS A 76 12.39 -38.26 6.37
C LYS A 76 10.99 -37.65 6.24
N ALA A 77 10.89 -36.53 5.54
CA ALA A 77 9.64 -35.94 5.07
C ALA A 77 9.67 -35.81 3.53
N THR A 78 8.50 -35.94 2.89
CA THR A 78 8.40 -35.84 1.43
C THR A 78 8.38 -34.38 0.97
N PHE A 79 7.61 -33.57 1.68
CA PHE A 79 7.42 -32.15 1.44
C PHE A 79 7.74 -31.37 2.72
N GLY A 80 8.10 -30.10 2.55
CA GLY A 80 8.25 -29.16 3.66
C GLY A 80 7.59 -27.84 3.35
N ILE A 81 7.27 -27.10 4.41
CA ILE A 81 6.82 -25.71 4.35
C ILE A 81 7.86 -24.85 5.06
N TYR A 82 8.23 -23.71 4.47
CA TYR A 82 9.19 -22.80 5.08
C TYR A 82 8.88 -21.33 4.77
N ASP A 83 9.56 -20.43 5.47
CA ASP A 83 9.44 -18.98 5.26
C ASP A 83 10.41 -18.47 4.17
N SER A 84 10.58 -17.14 4.09
CA SER A 84 11.46 -16.47 3.14
C SER A 84 12.93 -16.90 3.22
N SER A 85 13.38 -17.44 4.35
CA SER A 85 14.76 -17.85 4.61
C SER A 85 15.11 -19.22 4.02
N ILE A 86 14.24 -19.83 3.21
CA ILE A 86 14.46 -21.16 2.61
C ILE A 86 15.80 -21.33 1.86
N LEU A 87 16.38 -20.23 1.36
CA LEU A 87 17.67 -20.23 0.67
C LEU A 87 18.89 -20.11 1.60
N SER A 88 18.72 -19.78 2.89
CA SER A 88 19.84 -19.57 3.81
C SER A 88 20.63 -20.86 4.09
N ASN A 89 19.96 -22.01 3.99
CA ASN A 89 20.55 -23.34 4.24
C ASN A 89 20.61 -24.20 2.95
N TYR A 90 20.69 -23.57 1.78
CA TYR A 90 20.72 -24.30 0.50
C TYR A 90 21.99 -25.14 0.35
N ASP A 91 21.83 -26.43 0.06
CA ASP A 91 22.92 -27.39 -0.10
C ASP A 91 22.97 -27.93 -1.53
N LYS A 92 24.09 -27.69 -2.22
CA LYS A 92 24.29 -28.14 -3.61
C LYS A 92 24.32 -29.65 -3.77
N LYS A 93 24.75 -30.41 -2.74
CA LYS A 93 24.82 -31.87 -2.79
C LYS A 93 23.44 -32.50 -2.63
N LYS A 94 22.52 -31.81 -1.95
CA LYS A 94 21.13 -32.23 -1.75
C LYS A 94 20.18 -31.06 -2.03
N PRO A 95 19.99 -30.66 -3.30
CA PRO A 95 19.17 -29.51 -3.64
C PRO A 95 17.70 -29.71 -3.29
N ILE A 96 17.05 -28.62 -2.88
CA ILE A 96 15.60 -28.53 -2.72
C ILE A 96 14.98 -27.73 -3.86
N ILE A 97 13.74 -28.07 -4.21
CA ILE A 97 12.97 -27.45 -5.27
C ILE A 97 11.68 -26.87 -4.68
N LEU A 98 11.50 -25.56 -4.88
CA LEU A 98 10.29 -24.83 -4.55
C LEU A 98 9.17 -25.20 -5.53
N LEU A 99 8.07 -25.69 -4.98
CA LEU A 99 6.91 -26.20 -5.73
C LEU A 99 5.80 -25.16 -5.83
N ALA A 100 5.53 -24.44 -4.75
CA ALA A 100 4.50 -23.42 -4.67
C ALA A 100 4.82 -22.40 -3.56
N ASN A 101 4.24 -21.21 -3.68
CA ASN A 101 4.28 -20.18 -2.64
C ASN A 101 2.84 -19.71 -2.35
N TYR A 102 2.44 -19.60 -1.08
CA TYR A 102 1.07 -19.22 -0.71
C TYR A 102 0.97 -17.81 -0.13
N LEU A 103 1.94 -17.35 0.67
CA LEU A 103 1.95 -15.97 1.21
C LEU A 103 2.82 -15.09 0.31
N LYS A 104 2.20 -14.10 -0.34
CA LYS A 104 2.87 -13.18 -1.29
C LYS A 104 3.61 -12.04 -0.61
N LYS A 105 3.29 -11.81 0.67
CA LYS A 105 3.96 -10.89 1.57
C LYS A 105 4.36 -11.64 2.85
N SER A 106 5.58 -11.40 3.33
CA SER A 106 6.01 -11.96 4.61
C SER A 106 5.15 -11.38 5.75
N PRO A 107 4.54 -12.22 6.60
CA PRO A 107 3.80 -11.78 7.78
C PRO A 107 4.73 -11.35 8.94
N LEU A 108 6.04 -11.53 8.82
CA LEU A 108 7.02 -11.21 9.86
C LEU A 108 7.24 -9.69 10.00
N VAL A 109 7.05 -9.17 11.21
CA VAL A 109 7.12 -7.75 11.58
C VAL A 109 7.85 -7.54 12.90
N LEU A 110 8.24 -6.30 13.17
CA LEU A 110 8.63 -5.86 14.51
C LEU A 110 7.45 -5.12 15.15
N ILE A 111 7.03 -5.61 16.31
CA ILE A 111 6.10 -4.89 17.19
C ILE A 111 6.95 -4.14 18.21
N THR A 112 6.75 -2.84 18.36
CA THR A 112 7.58 -1.97 19.21
C THR A 112 6.74 -1.16 20.18
N LYS A 113 7.35 -0.66 21.26
CA LYS A 113 6.73 0.34 22.14
C LYS A 113 6.40 1.62 21.37
N GLN A 114 5.38 2.36 21.81
CA GLN A 114 4.94 3.59 21.14
C GLN A 114 6.01 4.67 21.01
N SER A 115 7.04 4.65 21.86
CA SER A 115 8.18 5.56 21.79
C SER A 115 9.15 5.26 20.63
N ILE A 116 9.04 4.09 20.00
CA ILE A 116 9.92 3.61 18.93
C ILE A 116 9.14 3.63 17.62
N PHE A 117 9.49 4.54 16.71
CA PHE A 117 8.73 4.78 15.47
C PHE A 117 9.46 4.29 14.21
N SER A 118 10.79 4.25 14.26
CA SER A 118 11.63 3.88 13.13
C SER A 118 12.64 2.79 13.50
N PRO A 119 13.19 2.05 12.52
CA PRO A 119 14.24 1.08 12.78
C PRO A 119 15.45 1.66 13.50
N LYS A 120 15.81 2.93 13.25
CA LYS A 120 16.97 3.57 13.92
C LYS A 120 16.77 3.75 15.42
N ASP A 121 15.52 3.85 15.88
CA ASP A 121 15.19 3.99 17.30
C ASP A 121 15.41 2.69 18.10
N LEU A 122 15.71 1.58 17.40
CA LEU A 122 16.02 0.29 17.99
C LEU A 122 17.45 0.19 18.54
N ILE A 123 18.32 1.15 18.24
CA ILE A 123 19.70 1.15 18.74
C ILE A 123 19.68 1.20 20.27
N ASN A 124 20.45 0.31 20.90
CA ASN A 124 20.55 0.04 22.34
C ASN A 124 19.26 -0.49 22.99
N LYS A 125 18.27 -0.92 22.19
CA LYS A 125 17.00 -1.46 22.70
C LYS A 125 17.03 -2.98 22.88
N LYS A 126 16.19 -3.47 23.79
CA LYS A 126 15.97 -4.89 24.05
C LYS A 126 14.95 -5.45 23.07
N ILE A 127 15.38 -6.40 22.24
CA ILE A 127 14.56 -6.97 21.18
C ILE A 127 14.45 -8.49 21.38
N TYR A 128 13.24 -9.00 21.56
CA TYR A 128 13.02 -10.45 21.51
C TYR A 128 13.00 -10.93 20.06
N MET A 129 14.06 -11.61 19.66
CA MET A 129 14.24 -12.17 18.32
C MET A 129 15.34 -13.23 18.37
N SER A 130 15.21 -14.30 17.56
CA SER A 130 16.28 -15.28 17.44
C SER A 130 17.45 -14.77 16.59
N GLU A 131 18.66 -15.26 16.84
CA GLU A 131 19.84 -14.90 16.03
C GLU A 131 19.66 -15.30 14.56
N PHE A 132 19.04 -16.46 14.32
CA PHE A 132 18.73 -16.92 12.98
C PHE A 132 17.81 -15.95 12.22
N GLU A 133 16.77 -15.43 12.88
CA GLU A 133 15.89 -14.42 12.30
C GLU A 133 16.62 -13.11 12.01
N PHE A 134 17.47 -12.66 12.94
CA PHE A 134 18.25 -11.43 12.78
C PHE A 134 19.15 -11.49 11.53
N GLU A 135 19.69 -12.67 11.20
CA GLU A 135 20.60 -12.85 10.08
C GLU A 135 19.91 -13.18 8.74
N ASN A 136 18.83 -13.97 8.80
CA ASN A 136 18.29 -14.65 7.61
C ASN A 136 16.85 -14.29 7.23
N SER A 137 16.12 -13.56 8.07
CA SER A 137 14.71 -13.22 7.80
C SER A 137 14.52 -11.96 6.95
N SER A 138 13.27 -11.60 6.64
CA SER A 138 12.94 -10.29 6.06
C SER A 138 13.34 -9.11 6.96
N LEU A 139 13.36 -9.29 8.29
CA LEU A 139 13.83 -8.26 9.24
C LEU A 139 15.33 -8.05 9.15
N SER A 140 16.12 -9.08 8.79
CA SER A 140 17.57 -8.93 8.55
C SER A 140 17.87 -7.89 7.45
N LYS A 141 17.04 -7.85 6.40
CA LYS A 141 17.18 -6.87 5.31
C LYS A 141 16.87 -5.47 5.80
N LEU A 142 15.88 -5.33 6.69
CA LEU A 142 15.53 -4.07 7.30
C LEU A 142 16.68 -3.53 8.13
N PHE A 143 17.24 -4.34 9.03
CA PHE A 143 18.40 -3.94 9.84
C PHE A 143 19.58 -3.51 8.95
N ARG A 144 19.88 -4.25 7.89
CA ARG A 144 20.93 -3.88 6.92
C ARG A 144 20.63 -2.57 6.17
N LYS A 145 19.39 -2.35 5.71
CA LYS A 145 19.00 -1.10 5.03
C LYS A 145 19.22 0.13 5.93
N PHE A 146 19.09 -0.04 7.24
CA PHE A 146 19.32 1.00 8.24
C PHE A 146 20.68 0.94 8.93
N ASN A 147 21.59 0.07 8.46
CA ASN A 147 22.94 -0.14 9.00
C ASN A 147 22.98 -0.48 10.51
N ILE A 148 22.00 -1.23 10.99
CA ILE A 148 21.89 -1.71 12.38
C ILE A 148 22.61 -3.05 12.48
N LYS A 149 23.65 -3.11 13.32
CA LYS A 149 24.45 -4.32 13.57
C LYS A 149 23.97 -5.02 14.83
N LYS A 150 24.36 -6.29 14.99
CA LYS A 150 24.06 -7.08 16.19
C LYS A 150 24.59 -6.40 17.46
N SER A 151 25.75 -5.72 17.38
CA SER A 151 26.34 -4.94 18.48
C SER A 151 25.50 -3.74 18.92
N ASP A 152 24.61 -3.26 18.05
CA ASP A 152 23.85 -2.04 18.27
C ASP A 152 22.52 -2.33 18.97
N ILE A 153 22.18 -3.60 19.21
CA ILE A 153 20.90 -4.04 19.79
C ILE A 153 21.12 -5.13 20.82
N ASN A 154 20.23 -5.22 21.81
CA ASN A 154 20.27 -6.27 22.82
C ASN A 154 19.26 -7.37 22.45
N LEU A 155 19.75 -8.40 21.75
CA LEU A 155 18.92 -9.55 21.37
C LEU A 155 18.66 -10.46 22.58
N ILE A 156 17.38 -10.80 22.79
CA ILE A 156 16.95 -11.73 23.82
C ILE A 156 16.27 -12.93 23.16
N SER A 157 16.79 -14.13 23.44
CA SER A 157 16.22 -15.39 22.96
C SER A 157 15.36 -16.03 24.06
N SER A 158 14.06 -15.78 24.06
CA SER A 158 13.07 -16.53 24.88
C SER A 158 11.86 -16.93 24.04
N ILE A 159 11.17 -17.96 24.52
CA ILE A 159 9.97 -18.54 23.92
C ILE A 159 8.72 -17.67 24.21
N ASP A 160 8.71 -16.94 25.33
CA ASP A 160 7.56 -16.14 25.77
C ASP A 160 7.71 -14.64 25.45
N SER A 161 8.01 -14.34 24.18
CA SER A 161 8.32 -12.98 23.71
C SER A 161 7.19 -11.96 23.93
N LEU A 162 5.93 -12.40 23.86
CA LEU A 162 4.78 -11.51 23.95
C LEU A 162 4.51 -11.02 25.37
N ASP A 163 4.59 -11.91 26.37
CA ASP A 163 4.33 -11.54 27.77
C ASP A 163 5.41 -10.59 28.29
N SER A 164 6.67 -10.85 27.96
CA SER A 164 7.77 -9.93 28.27
C SER A 164 7.60 -8.55 27.60
N PHE A 165 7.01 -8.48 26.40
CA PHE A 165 6.66 -7.19 25.80
C PHE A 165 5.54 -6.49 26.58
N ILE A 166 4.49 -7.21 26.99
CA ILE A 166 3.38 -6.65 27.77
C ILE A 166 3.87 -6.15 29.13
N LEU A 167 4.77 -6.88 29.78
CA LEU A 167 5.38 -6.56 31.09
C LEU A 167 6.49 -5.48 31.03
N ASN A 168 6.75 -4.88 29.87
CA ASN A 168 7.80 -3.87 29.64
C ASN A 168 9.24 -4.38 29.84
N GLU A 169 9.48 -5.69 29.73
CA GLU A 169 10.83 -6.28 29.79
C GLU A 169 11.57 -6.15 28.44
N ALA A 170 10.82 -5.94 27.35
CA ALA A 170 11.34 -5.70 26.01
C ALA A 170 10.74 -4.47 25.34
N ASP A 171 11.59 -3.80 24.56
CA ASP A 171 11.25 -2.61 23.77
C ASP A 171 10.61 -2.99 22.42
N ALA A 172 10.96 -4.17 21.90
CA ALA A 172 10.45 -4.69 20.64
C ALA A 172 10.45 -6.22 20.60
N ILE A 173 9.58 -6.81 19.76
CA ILE A 173 9.50 -8.25 19.52
C ILE A 173 9.40 -8.56 18.02
N SER A 174 10.07 -9.62 17.58
CA SER A 174 9.80 -10.29 16.31
C SER A 174 8.47 -11.02 16.43
N ALA A 175 7.54 -10.74 15.52
CA ALA A 175 6.19 -11.30 15.59
C ALA A 175 5.58 -11.47 14.21
N TYR A 176 4.55 -12.31 14.13
CA TYR A 176 3.73 -12.43 12.93
C TYR A 176 2.51 -11.53 13.08
N ILE A 177 2.29 -10.63 12.12
CA ILE A 177 1.13 -9.71 12.10
C ILE A 177 -0.22 -10.45 12.02
N THR A 178 -0.19 -11.73 11.66
CA THR A 178 -1.35 -12.62 11.62
C THR A 178 -1.73 -13.14 13.01
N ASN A 179 -0.87 -12.98 14.03
CA ASN A 179 -0.97 -13.66 15.32
C ASN A 179 -0.89 -12.72 16.52
N GLN A 180 0.28 -12.18 16.85
CA GLN A 180 0.51 -11.48 18.12
C GLN A 180 -0.33 -10.19 18.27
N THR A 181 -0.63 -9.53 17.16
CA THR A 181 -1.48 -8.32 17.14
C THR A 181 -2.88 -8.57 17.68
N TYR A 182 -3.47 -9.75 17.46
CA TYR A 182 -4.77 -10.11 18.03
C TYR A 182 -4.79 -10.04 19.56
N ILE A 183 -3.73 -10.55 20.21
CA ILE A 183 -3.64 -10.58 21.67
C ILE A 183 -3.45 -9.16 22.21
N LEU A 184 -2.57 -8.37 21.59
CA LEU A 184 -2.34 -6.98 21.97
C LEU A 184 -3.59 -6.10 21.78
N ASP A 185 -4.29 -6.26 20.65
CA ASP A 185 -5.55 -5.56 20.36
C ASP A 185 -6.61 -5.91 21.42
N LYS A 186 -6.74 -7.20 21.76
CA LYS A 186 -7.70 -7.68 22.76
C LYS A 186 -7.40 -7.15 24.17
N GLN A 187 -6.12 -7.05 24.53
CA GLN A 187 -5.66 -6.51 25.82
C GLN A 187 -5.51 -4.98 25.82
N ARG A 188 -5.78 -4.31 24.69
CA ARG A 188 -5.61 -2.85 24.50
C ARG A 188 -4.20 -2.37 24.83
N VAL A 189 -3.20 -3.20 24.56
CA VAL A 189 -1.80 -2.84 24.76
C VAL A 189 -1.37 -1.95 23.59
N PRO A 190 -0.91 -0.71 23.83
CA PRO A 190 -0.48 0.16 22.76
C PRO A 190 0.86 -0.29 22.15
N TYR A 191 0.97 -0.33 20.83
CA TYR A 191 2.18 -0.69 20.11
C TYR A 191 2.30 0.04 18.76
N ASN A 192 3.52 0.12 18.24
CA ASN A 192 3.83 0.52 16.87
C ASN A 192 4.21 -0.71 16.03
N LEU A 193 4.02 -0.62 14.71
CA LEU A 193 4.39 -1.67 13.76
C LEU A 193 5.47 -1.19 12.81
N ILE A 194 6.62 -1.86 12.86
CA ILE A 194 7.67 -1.71 11.86
C ILE A 194 7.60 -2.91 10.92
N THR A 195 7.10 -2.67 9.71
CA THR A 195 6.90 -3.70 8.68
C THR A 195 7.92 -3.51 7.55
N PRO A 196 8.71 -4.55 7.17
CA PRO A 196 9.68 -4.46 6.07
C PRO A 196 9.13 -3.88 4.76
N SER A 197 7.90 -4.23 4.39
CA SER A 197 7.27 -3.73 3.17
C SER A 197 7.08 -2.20 3.14
N ASN A 198 6.89 -1.57 4.30
CA ASN A 198 6.75 -0.10 4.36
C ASN A 198 8.07 0.61 4.04
N TYR A 199 9.16 -0.15 4.00
CA TYR A 199 10.50 0.28 3.62
C TYR A 199 10.94 -0.37 2.30
N GLU A 200 10.01 -0.78 1.44
CA GLU A 200 10.28 -1.38 0.11
C GLU A 200 11.09 -2.68 0.19
N ILE A 201 10.95 -3.42 1.29
CA ILE A 201 11.56 -4.73 1.46
C ILE A 201 10.49 -5.78 1.23
N ASP A 202 10.39 -6.22 -0.02
CA ASP A 202 9.51 -7.30 -0.41
C ASP A 202 10.06 -8.67 0.02
N SER A 203 9.15 -9.55 0.44
CA SER A 203 9.45 -10.92 0.84
C SER A 203 8.18 -11.78 0.81
N PHE A 204 8.32 -13.10 0.89
CA PHE A 204 7.23 -14.08 0.74
C PHE A 204 7.32 -15.20 1.78
N GLY A 205 6.25 -15.96 1.98
CA GLY A 205 6.22 -17.08 2.95
C GLY A 205 5.28 -18.21 2.54
N GLY A 206 5.19 -19.26 3.35
CA GLY A 206 4.38 -20.44 3.01
C GLY A 206 4.91 -21.16 1.77
N ASN A 207 6.23 -21.39 1.74
CA ASN A 207 6.94 -22.00 0.63
C ASN A 207 6.85 -23.52 0.72
N LEU A 208 6.10 -24.14 -0.19
CA LEU A 208 6.03 -25.59 -0.34
C LEU A 208 7.23 -26.06 -1.18
N PHE A 209 8.02 -27.00 -0.66
CA PHE A 209 9.19 -27.53 -1.36
C PHE A 209 9.34 -29.04 -1.20
N ALA A 210 10.17 -29.65 -2.05
CA ALA A 210 10.57 -31.06 -2.00
C ALA A 210 12.04 -31.23 -2.39
N SER A 211 12.61 -32.42 -2.18
CA SER A 211 13.97 -32.72 -2.67
C SER A 211 14.01 -32.84 -4.19
N LEU A 212 15.13 -32.42 -4.82
CA LEU A 212 15.31 -32.53 -6.27
C LEU A 212 15.13 -33.99 -6.75
N LYS A 213 15.66 -34.95 -5.98
CA LYS A 213 15.51 -36.39 -6.26
C LYS A 213 14.03 -36.77 -6.40
N TYR A 214 13.21 -36.40 -5.42
CA TYR A 214 11.78 -36.73 -5.43
C TYR A 214 11.04 -36.09 -6.61
N VAL A 215 11.38 -34.83 -6.95
CA VAL A 215 10.81 -34.10 -8.08
C VAL A 215 11.16 -34.77 -9.43
N GLN A 216 12.40 -35.20 -9.61
CA GLN A 216 12.85 -35.89 -10.82
C GLN A 216 12.18 -37.26 -11.01
N GLU A 217 11.97 -37.99 -9.92
CA GLU A 217 11.31 -39.29 -9.94
C GLU A 217 9.79 -39.19 -10.14
N ASN A 218 9.16 -38.09 -9.71
CA ASN A 218 7.69 -37.97 -9.61
C ASN A 218 7.07 -36.69 -10.22
N PRO A 219 7.50 -36.20 -11.39
CA PRO A 219 7.10 -34.88 -11.92
C PRO A 219 5.59 -34.70 -12.15
N GLU A 220 4.91 -35.74 -12.66
CA GLU A 220 3.45 -35.75 -12.86
C GLU A 220 2.69 -35.68 -11.53
N LYS A 221 3.15 -36.48 -10.56
CA LYS A 221 2.57 -36.55 -9.23
C LYS A 221 2.75 -35.25 -8.45
N ILE A 222 3.87 -34.53 -8.63
CA ILE A 222 4.07 -33.19 -8.06
C ILE A 222 3.03 -32.20 -8.58
N LYS A 223 2.76 -32.19 -9.89
CA LYS A 223 1.75 -31.30 -10.48
C LYS A 223 0.36 -31.54 -9.90
N GLU A 224 -0.05 -32.80 -9.77
CA GLU A 224 -1.35 -33.14 -9.15
C GLU A 224 -1.38 -32.84 -7.64
N PHE A 225 -0.26 -33.01 -6.93
CA PHE A 225 -0.14 -32.61 -5.52
C PHE A 225 -0.34 -31.10 -5.31
N ILE A 226 0.30 -30.27 -6.14
CA ILE A 226 0.13 -28.81 -6.10
C ILE A 226 -1.34 -28.45 -6.39
N LYS A 227 -1.95 -29.08 -7.39
CA LYS A 227 -3.36 -28.85 -7.75
C LYS A 227 -4.31 -29.22 -6.61
N ALA A 228 -4.09 -30.35 -5.93
CA ALA A 228 -4.86 -30.75 -4.76
C ALA A 228 -4.68 -29.77 -3.58
N THR A 229 -3.44 -29.33 -3.34
CA THR A 229 -3.14 -28.33 -2.30
C THR A 229 -3.82 -26.99 -2.59
N ASN A 230 -3.82 -26.54 -3.85
CA ASN A 230 -4.51 -25.33 -4.28
C ASN A 230 -6.03 -25.43 -4.09
N LYS A 231 -6.63 -26.60 -4.37
CA LYS A 231 -8.05 -26.85 -4.05
C LYS A 231 -8.30 -26.75 -2.54
N GLY A 232 -7.41 -27.31 -1.73
CA GLY A 232 -7.47 -27.21 -0.26
C GLY A 232 -7.43 -25.76 0.22
N TRP A 233 -6.49 -24.96 -0.27
CA TRP A 233 -6.43 -23.52 0.06
C TRP A 233 -7.66 -22.75 -0.40
N LYS A 234 -8.17 -23.03 -1.60
CA LYS A 234 -9.42 -22.43 -2.06
C LYS A 234 -10.57 -22.76 -1.10
N TYR A 235 -10.74 -24.03 -0.75
CA TYR A 235 -11.77 -24.46 0.19
C TYR A 235 -11.62 -23.78 1.55
N ALA A 236 -10.40 -23.71 2.08
CA ALA A 236 -10.08 -23.10 3.36
C ALA A 236 -10.49 -21.63 3.44
N LEU A 237 -10.27 -20.87 2.38
CA LEU A 237 -10.59 -19.45 2.32
C LEU A 237 -12.08 -19.19 2.03
N ASP A 238 -12.72 -20.05 1.26
CA ASP A 238 -14.16 -19.98 0.97
C ASP A 238 -14.99 -20.43 2.19
N ASN A 239 -14.44 -21.29 3.07
CA ASN A 239 -15.14 -21.89 4.22
C ASN A 239 -14.35 -21.70 5.54
N LYS A 240 -13.99 -20.44 5.87
CA LYS A 240 -13.09 -20.13 6.99
C LYS A 240 -13.59 -20.65 8.34
N GLU A 241 -14.86 -20.44 8.67
CA GLU A 241 -15.45 -20.83 9.96
C GLU A 241 -15.43 -22.35 10.16
N GLU A 242 -15.87 -23.11 9.17
CA GLU A 242 -15.84 -24.57 9.20
C GLU A 242 -14.42 -25.09 9.40
N LEU A 243 -13.44 -24.51 8.69
CA LEU A 243 -12.07 -24.96 8.81
C LEU A 243 -11.43 -24.56 10.15
N VAL A 244 -11.80 -23.40 10.70
CA VAL A 244 -11.43 -23.03 12.07
C VAL A 244 -11.94 -24.09 13.07
N ASP A 245 -13.18 -24.55 12.92
CA ASP A 245 -13.74 -25.61 13.77
C ASP A 245 -12.98 -26.93 13.61
N ILE A 246 -12.67 -27.33 12.37
CA ILE A 246 -11.89 -28.54 12.08
C ILE A 246 -10.50 -28.46 12.73
N ILE A 247 -9.80 -27.33 12.56
CA ILE A 247 -8.47 -27.13 13.15
C ILE A 247 -8.58 -27.21 14.68
N TYR A 248 -9.56 -26.53 15.27
CA TYR A 248 -9.73 -26.46 16.71
C TYR A 248 -10.08 -27.82 17.33
N GLU A 249 -10.97 -28.60 16.72
CA GLU A 249 -11.43 -29.87 17.29
C GLU A 249 -10.50 -31.05 16.98
N LYS A 250 -9.88 -31.09 15.79
CA LYS A 250 -9.09 -32.26 15.34
C LYS A 250 -7.58 -32.09 15.42
N TYR A 251 -7.07 -30.87 15.35
CA TYR A 251 -5.62 -30.63 15.19
C TYR A 251 -4.98 -29.92 16.37
N SER A 252 -5.53 -28.80 16.84
CA SER A 252 -4.93 -28.03 17.94
C SER A 252 -5.91 -27.08 18.62
N LYS A 253 -5.90 -27.09 19.96
CA LYS A 253 -6.61 -26.14 20.82
C LYS A 253 -5.71 -25.04 21.39
N TYR A 254 -4.48 -24.90 20.87
CA TYR A 254 -3.52 -23.89 21.31
C TYR A 254 -4.04 -22.44 21.14
N LYS A 255 -4.87 -22.20 20.11
CA LYS A 255 -5.52 -20.91 19.87
C LYS A 255 -7.04 -21.02 20.05
N THR A 256 -7.65 -19.93 20.49
CA THR A 256 -9.11 -19.79 20.46
C THR A 256 -9.62 -19.74 19.01
N LYS A 257 -10.87 -20.17 18.78
CA LYS A 257 -11.52 -20.07 17.46
C LYS A 257 -11.51 -18.64 16.90
N GLN A 258 -11.72 -17.64 17.75
CA GLN A 258 -11.64 -16.22 17.38
C GLN A 258 -10.24 -15.81 16.91
N ALA A 259 -9.19 -16.30 17.57
CA ALA A 259 -7.80 -16.05 17.15
C ALA A 259 -7.48 -16.73 15.82
N LEU A 260 -7.95 -17.96 15.59
CA LEU A 260 -7.79 -18.66 14.31
C LEU A 260 -8.54 -17.95 13.17
N LEU A 261 -9.73 -17.40 13.45
CA LEU A 261 -10.50 -16.62 12.47
C LEU A 261 -9.83 -15.28 12.16
N TYR A 262 -9.25 -14.61 13.17
CA TYR A 262 -8.42 -13.43 12.96
C TYR A 262 -7.23 -13.75 12.06
N GLU A 263 -6.52 -14.83 12.35
CA GLU A 263 -5.38 -15.32 11.57
C GLU A 263 -5.78 -15.59 10.11
N ALA A 264 -6.93 -16.27 9.89
CA ALA A 264 -7.49 -16.52 8.57
C ALA A 264 -7.66 -15.23 7.74
N ASN A 265 -8.26 -14.21 8.33
CA ASN A 265 -8.51 -12.93 7.68
C ASN A 265 -7.21 -12.16 7.39
N LYS A 266 -6.19 -12.28 8.22
CA LYS A 266 -4.88 -11.66 7.98
C LYS A 266 -4.07 -12.41 6.92
N ILE A 267 -4.13 -13.74 6.91
CA ILE A 267 -3.48 -14.58 5.90
C ILE A 267 -4.02 -14.25 4.51
N GLU A 268 -5.34 -14.20 4.34
CA GLU A 268 -5.97 -13.87 3.07
C GLU A 268 -5.45 -12.54 2.49
N LYS A 269 -5.27 -11.51 3.36
CA LYS A 269 -4.70 -10.21 2.95
C LYS A 269 -3.25 -10.30 2.47
N VAL A 270 -2.43 -11.16 3.07
CA VAL A 270 -1.02 -11.32 2.65
C VAL A 270 -0.85 -12.31 1.49
N MET A 271 -1.90 -13.05 1.11
CA MET A 271 -1.94 -13.90 -0.08
C MET A 271 -2.17 -13.11 -1.39
N LEU A 272 -2.69 -11.87 -1.33
CA LEU A 272 -2.86 -10.97 -2.47
C LEU A 272 -3.55 -11.65 -3.69
N LEU A 273 -4.67 -12.34 -3.44
CA LEU A 273 -5.35 -13.18 -4.44
C LEU A 273 -6.01 -12.41 -5.58
N ASP A 274 -6.20 -11.09 -5.43
CA ASP A 274 -6.65 -10.20 -6.50
C ASP A 274 -5.60 -10.04 -7.62
N VAL A 275 -4.33 -10.31 -7.31
CA VAL A 275 -3.19 -10.12 -8.21
C VAL A 275 -2.54 -11.45 -8.59
N TYR A 276 -2.46 -12.40 -7.65
CA TYR A 276 -1.73 -13.66 -7.83
C TYR A 276 -2.61 -14.88 -7.71
N LYS A 277 -2.34 -15.92 -8.51
CA LYS A 277 -3.06 -17.20 -8.40
C LYS A 277 -2.58 -18.01 -7.19
N LEU A 278 -3.45 -18.86 -6.65
CA LEU A 278 -3.10 -19.79 -5.59
C LEU A 278 -1.92 -20.70 -5.99
N GLY A 279 -0.92 -20.75 -5.11
CA GLY A 279 0.30 -21.53 -5.30
C GLY A 279 1.30 -20.95 -6.31
N GLU A 280 0.97 -19.84 -6.98
CA GLU A 280 1.85 -19.22 -7.99
C GLU A 280 3.15 -18.70 -7.37
N ILE A 281 4.29 -18.99 -7.97
CA ILE A 281 5.57 -18.54 -7.45
C ILE A 281 5.90 -17.13 -7.96
N ARG A 282 6.12 -16.16 -7.05
CA ARG A 282 6.63 -14.81 -7.40
C ARG A 282 8.11 -14.89 -7.77
N LYS A 283 8.39 -15.15 -9.05
CA LYS A 283 9.75 -15.35 -9.57
C LYS A 283 10.67 -14.14 -9.33
N THR A 284 10.16 -12.92 -9.48
CA THR A 284 10.94 -11.68 -9.31
C THR A 284 11.55 -11.57 -7.91
N ILE A 285 10.77 -11.86 -6.86
CA ILE A 285 11.28 -11.80 -5.49
C ILE A 285 12.30 -12.92 -5.24
N ILE A 286 12.10 -14.12 -5.81
CA ILE A 286 13.10 -15.20 -5.71
C ILE A 286 14.41 -14.82 -6.41
N GLU A 287 14.35 -14.14 -7.55
CA GLU A 287 15.55 -13.63 -8.23
C GLU A 287 16.29 -12.61 -7.37
N GLU A 288 15.57 -11.72 -6.68
CA GLU A 288 16.15 -10.78 -5.72
C GLU A 288 16.77 -11.48 -4.51
N GLU A 289 16.08 -12.48 -3.94
CA GLU A 289 16.62 -13.31 -2.85
C GLU A 289 17.88 -14.04 -3.30
N LEU A 290 17.88 -14.61 -4.52
CA LEU A 290 19.04 -15.28 -5.09
C LEU A 290 20.20 -14.33 -5.32
N LYS A 291 19.94 -13.13 -5.85
CA LYS A 291 20.96 -12.09 -6.02
C LYS A 291 21.56 -11.69 -4.68
N SER A 292 20.71 -11.50 -3.66
CA SER A 292 21.15 -11.20 -2.30
C SER A 292 21.97 -12.34 -1.69
N ALA A 293 21.55 -13.60 -1.86
CA ALA A 293 22.25 -14.78 -1.36
C ALA A 293 23.60 -14.99 -2.04
N LYS A 294 23.70 -14.75 -3.35
CA LYS A 294 24.96 -14.79 -4.12
C LYS A 294 25.95 -13.73 -3.65
N ASN A 295 25.48 -12.50 -3.43
CA ASN A 295 26.32 -11.41 -2.93
C ASN A 295 26.88 -11.70 -1.53
N ARG A 296 26.18 -12.51 -0.73
CA ARG A 296 26.62 -12.98 0.59
C ARG A 296 27.41 -14.28 0.57
N ASN A 297 27.72 -14.83 -0.61
CA ASN A 297 28.38 -16.15 -0.79
C ASN A 297 27.66 -17.32 -0.08
N ILE A 298 26.34 -17.22 0.11
CA ILE A 298 25.53 -18.31 0.70
C ILE A 298 25.28 -19.41 -0.35
N VAL A 299 25.12 -19.01 -1.62
CA VAL A 299 24.85 -19.91 -2.75
C VAL A 299 25.85 -19.67 -3.88
N ASP A 300 25.95 -20.64 -4.82
CA ASP A 300 26.82 -20.51 -6.00
C ASP A 300 26.42 -19.30 -6.87
N ARG A 301 27.42 -18.61 -7.43
CA ARG A 301 27.20 -17.57 -8.44
C ARG A 301 26.51 -18.12 -9.70
N SER A 302 26.75 -19.39 -10.05
CA SER A 302 26.13 -20.08 -11.20
C SER A 302 24.68 -20.50 -10.98
N LEU A 303 24.20 -20.57 -9.73
CA LEU A 303 22.85 -21.06 -9.42
C LEU A 303 21.77 -20.14 -10.03
N SER A 304 20.85 -20.68 -10.80
CA SER A 304 19.77 -19.92 -11.43
C SER A 304 18.42 -20.19 -10.78
N ILE A 305 17.44 -19.31 -11.01
CA ILE A 305 16.07 -19.55 -10.55
C ILE A 305 15.49 -20.87 -11.07
N ASN A 306 15.87 -21.27 -12.29
CA ASN A 306 15.45 -22.52 -12.92
C ASN A 306 15.96 -23.77 -12.19
N ASP A 307 16.98 -23.64 -11.34
CA ASP A 307 17.53 -24.75 -10.55
C ASP A 307 16.79 -24.96 -9.24
N ILE A 308 15.99 -23.98 -8.83
CA ILE A 308 15.30 -23.97 -7.53
C ILE A 308 13.80 -24.02 -7.70
N VAL A 309 13.24 -23.45 -8.78
CA VAL A 309 11.80 -23.41 -9.01
C VAL A 309 11.36 -24.58 -9.86
N PHE A 310 10.30 -25.28 -9.40
CA PHE A 310 9.71 -26.37 -10.15
C PHE A 310 9.15 -25.90 -11.49
N SER A 311 9.52 -26.62 -12.55
CA SER A 311 8.94 -26.47 -13.88
C SER A 311 8.56 -27.85 -14.41
N PHE A 312 7.27 -28.08 -14.59
CA PHE A 312 6.76 -29.37 -15.07
C PHE A 312 7.37 -29.79 -16.42
N SER A 313 7.57 -28.85 -17.35
CA SER A 313 8.19 -29.12 -18.66
C SER A 313 9.65 -29.54 -18.55
N LYS A 314 10.37 -29.10 -17.51
CA LYS A 314 11.78 -29.46 -17.27
C LYS A 314 11.92 -30.91 -16.82
N TYR A 315 10.98 -31.42 -16.02
CA TYR A 315 11.12 -32.72 -15.36
C TYR A 315 10.23 -33.83 -15.95
N SER A 316 9.17 -33.50 -16.70
CA SER A 316 8.27 -34.53 -17.25
C SER A 316 8.92 -35.35 -18.37
N LYS A 317 8.84 -36.68 -18.27
CA LYS A 317 9.29 -37.63 -19.29
C LYS A 317 8.55 -37.45 -20.62
N THR A 318 7.32 -36.94 -20.58
CA THR A 318 6.47 -36.67 -21.75
C THR A 318 7.16 -35.78 -22.78
N TYR A 319 8.05 -34.88 -22.35
CA TYR A 319 8.75 -33.96 -23.24
C TYR A 319 10.17 -34.41 -23.59
N SER A 320 10.64 -35.56 -23.09
CA SER A 320 11.91 -36.17 -23.50
C SER A 320 11.78 -36.85 -24.86
N PHE A 321 12.89 -36.91 -25.60
CA PHE A 321 12.91 -37.63 -26.87
C PHE A 321 12.83 -39.13 -26.62
N THR A 322 12.01 -39.84 -27.40
CA THR A 322 11.96 -41.31 -27.38
C THR A 322 13.20 -41.88 -28.06
N ASN A 323 13.47 -43.18 -27.85
CA ASN A 323 14.58 -43.85 -28.54
C ASN A 323 14.42 -43.78 -30.07
N GLU A 324 13.19 -43.94 -30.57
CA GLU A 324 12.86 -43.79 -32.00
C GLU A 324 13.20 -42.39 -32.53
N GLU A 325 12.85 -41.33 -31.79
CA GLU A 325 13.16 -39.95 -32.16
C GLU A 325 14.67 -39.67 -32.15
N ILE A 326 15.40 -40.23 -31.19
CA ILE A 326 16.87 -40.12 -31.11
C ILE A 326 17.52 -40.83 -32.30
N GLU A 327 17.10 -42.06 -32.62
CA GLU A 327 17.58 -42.80 -33.78
C GLU A 327 17.27 -42.09 -35.10
N TYR A 328 16.06 -41.51 -35.21
CA TYR A 328 15.68 -40.68 -36.35
C TYR A 328 16.65 -39.50 -36.51
N LEU A 329 16.95 -38.75 -35.43
CA LEU A 329 17.86 -37.61 -35.48
C LEU A 329 19.28 -38.02 -35.87
N ASN A 330 19.78 -39.13 -35.32
CA ASN A 330 21.09 -39.68 -35.66
C ASN A 330 21.19 -40.05 -37.16
N ARG A 331 20.10 -40.54 -37.75
CA ARG A 331 20.04 -40.88 -39.19
C ARG A 331 19.84 -39.67 -40.10
N LYS A 332 19.08 -38.65 -39.67
CA LYS A 332 18.67 -37.51 -40.51
C LYS A 332 19.84 -36.65 -40.99
N LYS A 333 20.94 -36.60 -40.23
CA LYS A 333 22.20 -35.84 -40.47
C LYS A 333 22.06 -34.32 -40.59
N ARG A 334 21.03 -33.79 -41.25
CA ARG A 334 20.70 -32.36 -41.36
C ARG A 334 19.21 -32.16 -41.61
N ILE A 335 18.66 -31.06 -41.10
CA ILE A 335 17.26 -30.67 -41.29
C ILE A 335 17.24 -29.43 -42.19
N LYS A 336 16.59 -29.51 -43.35
CA LYS A 336 16.45 -28.37 -44.27
C LYS A 336 15.29 -27.47 -43.86
N MET A 337 15.56 -26.18 -43.69
CA MET A 337 14.61 -25.20 -43.21
C MET A 337 14.35 -24.13 -44.28
N CYS A 338 13.09 -23.96 -44.65
CA CYS A 338 12.60 -22.79 -45.36
C CYS A 338 12.17 -21.71 -44.35
N THR A 339 12.21 -20.44 -44.76
CA THR A 339 11.80 -19.27 -43.95
C THR A 339 10.93 -18.32 -44.78
N ASP A 340 10.31 -17.32 -44.18
CA ASP A 340 9.93 -16.10 -44.87
C ASP A 340 11.19 -15.24 -45.10
N PRO A 341 11.55 -14.93 -46.36
CA PRO A 341 12.79 -14.23 -46.65
C PRO A 341 12.77 -12.73 -46.34
N SER A 342 11.63 -12.15 -45.95
CA SER A 342 11.42 -10.70 -45.94
C SER A 342 10.63 -10.15 -44.74
N TRP A 343 10.50 -10.91 -43.65
CA TRP A 343 9.55 -10.60 -42.58
C TRP A 343 10.19 -10.13 -41.26
N MET A 344 10.85 -8.97 -41.31
CA MET A 344 11.42 -8.35 -40.11
C MET A 344 10.32 -7.84 -39.15
N PRO A 345 10.52 -7.95 -37.82
CA PRO A 345 11.73 -8.44 -37.13
C PRO A 345 11.74 -9.96 -36.85
N TYR A 346 10.77 -10.73 -37.34
CA TYR A 346 10.69 -12.17 -37.09
C TYR A 346 11.82 -12.93 -37.76
N GLU A 347 11.91 -12.81 -39.08
CA GLU A 347 12.96 -13.42 -39.86
C GLU A 347 13.17 -12.75 -41.21
N LYS A 348 14.41 -12.78 -41.69
CA LYS A 348 14.79 -12.34 -43.04
C LYS A 348 15.98 -13.17 -43.52
N ILE A 349 16.09 -13.34 -44.83
CA ILE A 349 17.33 -13.81 -45.45
C ILE A 349 18.15 -12.58 -45.87
N GLN A 350 19.33 -12.43 -45.28
CA GLN A 350 20.28 -11.37 -45.64
C GLN A 350 21.66 -11.97 -45.85
N ASN A 351 22.24 -11.76 -47.03
CA ASN A 351 23.55 -12.29 -47.43
C ASN A 351 23.67 -13.82 -47.21
N GLY A 352 22.64 -14.57 -47.61
CA GLY A 352 22.55 -16.03 -47.44
C GLY A 352 22.42 -16.52 -45.98
N LYS A 353 22.19 -15.60 -45.03
CA LYS A 353 22.02 -15.94 -43.61
C LYS A 353 20.59 -15.65 -43.14
N HIS A 354 20.09 -16.54 -42.28
CA HIS A 354 18.85 -16.33 -41.55
C HIS A 354 19.10 -15.45 -40.34
N ILE A 355 18.46 -14.28 -40.31
CA ILE A 355 18.52 -13.29 -39.23
C ILE A 355 17.11 -12.99 -38.70
N GLY A 356 17.00 -12.41 -37.49
CA GLY A 356 15.72 -12.07 -36.86
C GLY A 356 15.48 -12.83 -35.56
N ILE A 357 14.36 -12.55 -34.90
CA ILE A 357 13.94 -13.22 -33.64
C ILE A 357 13.97 -14.74 -33.80
N VAL A 358 13.38 -15.24 -34.89
CA VAL A 358 13.25 -16.69 -35.16
C VAL A 358 14.63 -17.32 -35.34
N SER A 359 15.62 -16.61 -35.88
CA SER A 359 16.98 -17.13 -36.04
C SER A 359 17.63 -17.54 -34.70
N ASP A 360 17.34 -16.83 -33.61
CA ASP A 360 17.86 -17.15 -32.28
C ASP A 360 17.15 -18.37 -31.66
N TYR A 361 15.85 -18.54 -31.93
CA TYR A 361 15.13 -19.77 -31.58
C TYR A 361 15.67 -20.98 -32.35
N ILE A 362 15.96 -20.84 -33.65
CA ILE A 362 16.56 -21.92 -34.46
C ILE A 362 17.93 -22.31 -33.91
N LYS A 363 18.78 -21.36 -33.49
CA LYS A 363 20.06 -21.66 -32.81
C LYS A 363 19.84 -22.45 -31.52
N PHE A 364 18.83 -22.08 -30.74
CA PHE A 364 18.47 -22.81 -29.53
C PHE A 364 18.03 -24.25 -29.85
N PHE A 365 17.13 -24.44 -30.83
CA PHE A 365 16.67 -25.78 -31.24
C PHE A 365 17.81 -26.64 -31.78
N GLN A 366 18.71 -26.07 -32.60
CA GLN A 366 19.88 -26.77 -33.10
C GLN A 366 20.77 -27.30 -31.96
N LYS A 367 20.96 -26.49 -30.90
CA LYS A 367 21.73 -26.90 -29.71
C LYS A 367 21.08 -28.08 -28.97
N GLN A 368 19.75 -28.13 -28.92
CA GLN A 368 19.00 -29.22 -28.27
C GLN A 368 18.97 -30.50 -29.12
N LEU A 369 18.85 -30.36 -30.44
CA LEU A 369 18.79 -31.48 -31.38
C LEU A 369 20.14 -32.15 -31.59
N LYS A 370 21.24 -31.40 -31.47
CA LYS A 370 22.59 -31.83 -31.89
C LYS A 370 22.66 -32.24 -33.37
N VAL A 371 21.70 -31.80 -34.18
CA VAL A 371 21.62 -31.98 -35.63
C VAL A 371 21.59 -30.60 -36.28
N PRO A 372 22.41 -30.32 -37.30
CA PRO A 372 22.43 -29.02 -37.97
C PRO A 372 21.11 -28.73 -38.69
N ILE A 373 20.61 -27.50 -38.52
CA ILE A 373 19.47 -26.95 -39.26
C ILE A 373 20.04 -26.02 -40.34
N VAL A 374 19.81 -26.37 -41.61
CA VAL A 374 20.40 -25.69 -42.77
C VAL A 374 19.34 -24.91 -43.53
N LEU A 375 19.60 -23.64 -43.80
CA LEU A 375 18.71 -22.78 -44.58
C LEU A 375 18.63 -23.26 -46.04
N TYR A 376 17.41 -23.39 -46.55
CA TYR A 376 17.12 -23.51 -47.97
C TYR A 376 16.60 -22.16 -48.46
N GLU A 377 17.40 -21.47 -49.28
CA GLU A 377 17.08 -20.11 -49.72
C GLU A 377 15.86 -20.08 -50.63
N THR A 378 14.97 -19.12 -50.37
CA THR A 378 13.76 -18.86 -51.13
C THR A 378 13.62 -17.36 -51.33
N LYS A 379 13.01 -16.93 -52.45
CA LYS A 379 12.88 -15.50 -52.82
C LYS A 379 11.58 -14.87 -52.31
N SER A 380 10.59 -15.68 -51.95
CA SER A 380 9.30 -15.19 -51.43
C SER A 380 8.63 -16.23 -50.53
N TRP A 381 7.74 -15.78 -49.65
CA TRP A 381 6.90 -16.67 -48.83
C TRP A 381 6.13 -17.71 -49.65
N LYS A 382 5.65 -17.34 -50.85
CA LYS A 382 4.97 -18.25 -51.78
C LYS A 382 5.90 -19.38 -52.25
N GLU A 383 7.17 -19.09 -52.47
CA GLU A 383 8.18 -20.07 -52.82
C GLU A 383 8.52 -20.98 -51.63
N SER A 384 8.57 -20.45 -50.40
CA SER A 384 8.75 -21.24 -49.17
C SER A 384 7.64 -22.27 -48.99
N LEU A 385 6.37 -21.86 -49.17
CA LEU A 385 5.21 -22.75 -49.10
C LEU A 385 5.23 -23.82 -50.21
N ARG A 386 5.65 -23.46 -51.42
CA ARG A 386 5.81 -24.44 -52.50
C ARG A 386 6.95 -25.41 -52.21
N SER A 387 8.05 -24.92 -51.64
CA SER A 387 9.24 -25.73 -51.37
C SER A 387 9.02 -26.77 -50.27
N ILE A 388 8.23 -26.48 -49.24
CA ILE A 388 7.85 -27.49 -48.25
C ILE A 388 6.88 -28.53 -48.85
N LYS A 389 5.94 -28.10 -49.71
CA LYS A 389 5.01 -29.00 -50.42
C LYS A 389 5.74 -29.93 -51.38
N ASP A 390 6.74 -29.40 -52.09
CA ASP A 390 7.62 -30.14 -53.00
C ASP A 390 8.73 -30.91 -52.27
N LYS A 391 8.69 -30.95 -50.92
CA LYS A 391 9.63 -31.66 -50.04
C LYS A 391 11.10 -31.24 -50.20
N LYS A 392 11.35 -30.02 -50.69
CA LYS A 392 12.69 -29.41 -50.76
C LYS A 392 13.17 -28.96 -49.38
N CYS A 393 12.23 -28.64 -48.49
CA CYS A 393 12.43 -28.32 -47.09
C CYS A 393 11.77 -29.38 -46.19
N ASP A 394 12.41 -29.69 -45.06
CA ASP A 394 11.83 -30.53 -44.01
C ASP A 394 10.90 -29.72 -43.11
N ILE A 395 11.28 -28.48 -42.80
CA ILE A 395 10.55 -27.57 -41.92
C ILE A 395 10.40 -26.16 -42.51
N LEU A 396 9.39 -25.43 -42.05
CA LEU A 396 9.27 -23.98 -42.07
C LEU A 396 9.53 -23.45 -40.67
N SER A 397 10.51 -22.57 -40.53
CA SER A 397 10.94 -21.95 -39.26
C SER A 397 9.79 -21.33 -38.47
N VAL A 398 8.86 -20.71 -39.18
CA VAL A 398 7.65 -20.14 -38.60
C VAL A 398 6.49 -20.21 -39.58
N VAL A 399 5.31 -20.56 -39.07
CA VAL A 399 4.07 -20.57 -39.82
C VAL A 399 2.89 -20.32 -38.90
N VAL A 400 1.88 -19.61 -39.40
CA VAL A 400 0.60 -19.47 -38.70
C VAL A 400 -0.26 -20.69 -39.01
N LYS A 401 -0.87 -21.24 -37.96
CA LYS A 401 -1.81 -22.36 -38.06
C LYS A 401 -3.05 -21.95 -38.85
N ASP A 402 -3.33 -22.67 -39.94
CA ASP A 402 -4.48 -22.43 -40.82
C ASP A 402 -4.97 -23.76 -41.41
N LYS A 403 -6.29 -23.90 -41.55
CA LYS A 403 -6.92 -25.17 -42.01
C LYS A 403 -6.50 -25.58 -43.41
N GLN A 404 -6.17 -24.64 -44.31
CA GLN A 404 -5.69 -24.99 -45.64
C GLN A 404 -4.22 -25.45 -45.59
N ARG A 405 -3.41 -24.83 -44.71
CA ARG A 405 -2.00 -25.20 -44.52
C ARG A 405 -1.85 -26.56 -43.85
N GLU A 406 -2.72 -26.90 -42.90
CA GLU A 406 -2.74 -28.22 -42.23
C GLU A 406 -2.95 -29.40 -43.21
N LYS A 407 -3.44 -29.15 -44.43
CA LYS A 407 -3.53 -30.19 -45.47
C LYS A 407 -2.17 -30.60 -46.05
N ILE A 408 -1.18 -29.71 -46.00
CA ILE A 408 0.14 -29.91 -46.63
C ILE A 408 1.30 -29.99 -45.63
N MET A 409 1.09 -29.63 -44.36
CA MET A 409 2.10 -29.67 -43.31
C MET A 409 1.46 -29.85 -41.92
N ASN A 410 2.16 -30.52 -41.01
CA ASN A 410 1.84 -30.58 -39.59
C ASN A 410 2.45 -29.36 -38.88
N ILE A 411 1.68 -28.70 -38.01
CA ILE A 411 2.12 -27.45 -37.36
C ILE A 411 2.17 -27.68 -35.84
N THR A 412 3.32 -27.41 -35.23
CA THR A 412 3.51 -27.59 -33.77
C THR A 412 2.60 -26.67 -32.95
N LYS A 413 2.57 -26.87 -31.63
CA LYS A 413 2.10 -25.81 -30.73
C LYS A 413 2.88 -24.50 -30.97
N PRO A 414 2.23 -23.34 -30.83
CA PRO A 414 2.88 -22.07 -31.05
C PRO A 414 3.99 -21.87 -30.02
N TYR A 415 5.18 -21.48 -30.48
CA TYR A 415 6.30 -21.13 -29.61
C TYR A 415 6.43 -19.62 -29.42
N LEU A 416 5.89 -18.85 -30.36
CA LEU A 416 5.79 -17.41 -30.34
C LEU A 416 4.31 -17.01 -30.42
N GLU A 417 3.90 -16.07 -29.57
CA GLU A 417 2.56 -15.51 -29.60
C GLU A 417 2.64 -14.00 -29.40
N PHE A 418 2.09 -13.25 -30.34
CA PHE A 418 2.11 -11.79 -30.29
C PHE A 418 0.70 -11.23 -30.39
N PRO A 419 0.25 -10.38 -29.47
CA PRO A 419 -1.06 -9.76 -29.59
C PRO A 419 -1.11 -8.89 -30.85
N LEU A 420 -2.28 -8.85 -31.48
CA LEU A 420 -2.57 -7.91 -32.56
C LEU A 420 -2.83 -6.52 -31.97
N VAL A 421 -2.38 -5.50 -32.69
CA VAL A 421 -2.57 -4.09 -32.34
C VAL A 421 -2.99 -3.31 -33.58
N ILE A 422 -3.59 -2.15 -33.36
CA ILE A 422 -3.86 -1.19 -34.45
C ILE A 422 -2.91 0.01 -34.34
N ALA A 423 -2.16 0.25 -35.41
CA ALA A 423 -1.36 1.45 -35.59
C ALA A 423 -2.22 2.54 -36.24
N THR A 424 -2.22 3.74 -35.68
CA THR A 424 -3.01 4.89 -36.14
C THR A 424 -2.18 6.17 -36.02
N LYS A 425 -2.71 7.31 -36.46
CA LYS A 425 -2.11 8.62 -36.17
C LYS A 425 -2.11 8.95 -34.68
N ILE A 426 -1.20 9.82 -34.27
CA ILE A 426 -1.00 10.17 -32.85
C ILE A 426 -2.25 10.78 -32.20
N GLU A 427 -3.12 11.46 -32.93
CA GLU A 427 -4.38 12.02 -32.39
C GLU A 427 -5.49 10.99 -32.08
N ALA A 428 -5.38 9.75 -32.56
CA ALA A 428 -6.47 8.78 -32.39
C ALA A 428 -6.68 8.40 -30.91
N ARG A 429 -7.94 8.26 -30.48
CA ARG A 429 -8.26 7.78 -29.12
C ARG A 429 -7.87 6.30 -28.96
N PHE A 430 -7.70 5.87 -27.70
CA PHE A 430 -7.46 4.46 -27.40
C PHE A 430 -8.66 3.60 -27.78
N ILE A 431 -8.41 2.42 -28.33
CA ILE A 431 -9.39 1.49 -28.90
C ILE A 431 -9.29 0.18 -28.08
N ASN A 432 -10.33 -0.14 -27.32
CA ASN A 432 -10.37 -1.36 -26.53
C ASN A 432 -10.72 -2.57 -27.41
N SER A 433 -11.63 -2.38 -28.37
CA SER A 433 -12.08 -3.41 -29.31
C SER A 433 -12.24 -2.83 -30.72
N LEU A 434 -12.12 -3.68 -31.74
CA LEU A 434 -12.48 -3.30 -33.11
C LEU A 434 -13.96 -2.93 -33.26
N ASP A 435 -14.82 -3.41 -32.36
CA ASP A 435 -16.23 -3.04 -32.33
C ASP A 435 -16.44 -1.55 -32.03
N ASP A 436 -15.55 -0.93 -31.26
CA ASP A 436 -15.59 0.49 -30.87
C ASP A 436 -15.39 1.44 -32.07
N LEU A 437 -14.89 0.93 -33.19
CA LEU A 437 -14.65 1.71 -34.39
C LEU A 437 -15.93 1.87 -35.22
N LEU A 438 -16.21 3.09 -35.70
CA LEU A 438 -17.31 3.31 -36.62
C LEU A 438 -17.14 2.46 -37.90
N ALA A 439 -18.26 1.95 -38.43
CA ALA A 439 -18.26 1.00 -39.55
C ALA A 439 -17.69 1.58 -40.87
N ASP A 440 -17.64 2.91 -41.00
CA ASP A 440 -17.13 3.63 -42.16
C ASP A 440 -15.59 3.77 -42.19
N LYS A 441 -14.91 3.56 -41.06
CA LYS A 441 -13.45 3.66 -40.97
C LYS A 441 -12.77 2.56 -41.79
N LYS A 442 -11.83 2.96 -42.66
CA LYS A 442 -11.02 2.05 -43.48
C LYS A 442 -9.84 1.52 -42.68
N ILE A 443 -9.81 0.21 -42.47
CA ILE A 443 -8.77 -0.46 -41.67
C ILE A 443 -7.89 -1.30 -42.58
N GLY A 444 -6.59 -1.03 -42.60
CA GLY A 444 -5.61 -1.79 -43.36
C GLY A 444 -5.36 -3.17 -42.75
N VAL A 445 -5.28 -4.18 -43.61
CA VAL A 445 -4.84 -5.55 -43.28
C VAL A 445 -3.96 -6.09 -44.41
N VAL A 446 -2.91 -6.83 -44.07
CA VAL A 446 -1.99 -7.36 -45.08
C VAL A 446 -2.65 -8.54 -45.82
N LYS A 447 -2.62 -8.48 -47.15
CA LYS A 447 -3.24 -9.49 -48.01
C LYS A 447 -2.59 -10.87 -47.80
N SER A 448 -3.41 -11.91 -47.70
CA SER A 448 -2.99 -13.32 -47.56
C SER A 448 -2.36 -13.69 -46.21
N TYR A 449 -2.35 -12.78 -45.23
CA TYR A 449 -1.96 -13.12 -43.85
C TYR A 449 -3.11 -13.86 -43.16
N ALA A 450 -2.79 -14.86 -42.35
CA ALA A 450 -3.79 -15.77 -41.80
C ALA A 450 -4.74 -15.11 -40.80
N TYR A 451 -4.34 -14.02 -40.13
CA TYR A 451 -5.25 -13.28 -39.25
C TYR A 451 -6.30 -12.48 -40.04
N THR A 452 -6.06 -12.16 -41.32
CA THR A 452 -6.97 -11.32 -42.12
C THR A 452 -8.33 -12.00 -42.27
N SER A 453 -8.36 -13.28 -42.62
CA SER A 453 -9.61 -14.05 -42.72
C SER A 453 -10.31 -14.24 -41.38
N ILE A 454 -9.56 -14.29 -40.27
CA ILE A 454 -10.10 -14.36 -38.91
C ILE A 454 -10.80 -13.04 -38.56
N LEU A 455 -10.15 -11.90 -38.84
CA LEU A 455 -10.70 -10.57 -38.58
C LEU A 455 -11.92 -10.29 -39.46
N GLU A 456 -11.86 -10.59 -40.75
CA GLU A 456 -12.99 -10.41 -41.69
C GLU A 456 -14.20 -11.25 -41.29
N LYS A 457 -13.98 -12.50 -40.85
CA LYS A 457 -15.07 -13.38 -40.38
C LYS A 457 -15.66 -12.93 -39.05
N LYS A 458 -14.82 -12.46 -38.12
CA LYS A 458 -15.25 -12.04 -36.79
C LYS A 458 -15.94 -10.67 -36.81
N TYR A 459 -15.51 -9.77 -37.70
CA TYR A 459 -16.01 -8.40 -37.79
C TYR A 459 -16.53 -8.08 -39.22
N PRO A 460 -17.59 -8.76 -39.69
CA PRO A 460 -18.08 -8.63 -41.08
C PRO A 460 -18.59 -7.23 -41.44
N ASN A 461 -18.93 -6.41 -40.43
CA ASN A 461 -19.47 -5.07 -40.61
C ASN A 461 -18.39 -3.97 -40.69
N LYS A 462 -17.10 -4.33 -40.68
CA LYS A 462 -15.98 -3.36 -40.73
C LYS A 462 -15.37 -3.32 -42.13
N LYS A 463 -14.92 -2.14 -42.56
CA LYS A 463 -14.28 -1.95 -43.87
C LYS A 463 -12.79 -2.26 -43.82
N PHE A 464 -12.43 -3.53 -44.05
CA PHE A 464 -11.05 -3.95 -44.25
C PHE A 464 -10.55 -3.61 -45.66
N VAL A 465 -9.33 -3.06 -45.74
CA VAL A 465 -8.65 -2.71 -46.99
C VAL A 465 -7.36 -3.52 -47.06
N ASN A 466 -7.25 -4.35 -48.10
CA ASN A 466 -6.07 -5.18 -48.32
C ASN A 466 -4.88 -4.34 -48.79
N VAL A 467 -3.75 -4.45 -48.09
CA VAL A 467 -2.45 -3.87 -48.48
C VAL A 467 -1.45 -4.98 -48.82
N SER A 468 -0.45 -4.68 -49.65
CA SER A 468 0.56 -5.64 -50.08
C SER A 468 1.64 -5.91 -49.03
N SER A 469 1.89 -4.97 -48.12
CA SER A 469 2.87 -5.08 -47.05
C SER A 469 2.52 -4.20 -45.85
N VAL A 470 3.16 -4.47 -44.70
CA VAL A 470 3.04 -3.62 -43.51
C VAL A 470 3.53 -2.20 -43.78
N ASP A 471 4.62 -2.04 -44.54
CA ASP A 471 5.17 -0.73 -44.88
C ASP A 471 4.19 0.11 -45.70
N GLU A 472 3.59 -0.47 -46.74
CA GLU A 472 2.53 0.20 -47.51
C GLU A 472 1.36 0.60 -46.61
N GLY A 473 0.91 -0.32 -45.74
CA GLY A 473 -0.17 -0.07 -44.81
C GLY A 473 0.10 1.11 -43.87
N LEU A 474 1.29 1.15 -43.26
CA LEU A 474 1.68 2.25 -42.35
C LEU A 474 1.79 3.57 -43.12
N GLN A 475 2.36 3.56 -44.32
CA GLN A 475 2.45 4.75 -45.16
C GLN A 475 1.06 5.31 -45.53
N LEU A 476 0.08 4.45 -45.83
CA LEU A 476 -1.30 4.86 -46.10
C LEU A 476 -2.00 5.43 -44.85
N VAL A 477 -1.68 4.94 -43.65
CA VAL A 477 -2.18 5.50 -42.38
C VAL A 477 -1.57 6.88 -42.13
N ALA A 478 -0.25 7.04 -42.31
CA ALA A 478 0.43 8.32 -42.20
C ALA A 478 -0.17 9.38 -43.15
N GLN A 479 -0.46 8.99 -44.39
CA GLN A 479 -1.13 9.82 -45.39
C GLN A 479 -2.63 10.10 -45.10
N GLY A 480 -3.22 9.47 -44.07
CA GLY A 480 -4.65 9.61 -43.73
C GLY A 480 -5.61 8.91 -44.69
N LYS A 481 -5.11 8.05 -45.60
CA LYS A 481 -5.93 7.24 -46.51
C LYS A 481 -6.57 6.04 -45.81
N LEU A 482 -5.94 5.56 -44.75
CA LEU A 482 -6.45 4.54 -43.83
C LEU A 482 -6.56 5.14 -42.42
N PHE A 483 -7.56 4.69 -41.65
CA PHE A 483 -7.70 5.05 -40.25
C PHE A 483 -6.60 4.39 -39.40
N GLY A 484 -6.34 3.12 -39.65
CA GLY A 484 -5.28 2.38 -38.98
C GLY A 484 -4.93 1.07 -39.69
N LEU A 485 -3.78 0.51 -39.35
CA LEU A 485 -3.29 -0.78 -39.83
C LEU A 485 -3.24 -1.77 -38.67
N ILE A 486 -3.80 -2.96 -38.87
CA ILE A 486 -3.71 -4.04 -37.88
C ILE A 486 -2.56 -4.98 -38.23
N ASP A 487 -1.65 -5.18 -37.28
CA ASP A 487 -0.65 -6.25 -37.33
C ASP A 487 -0.22 -6.61 -35.88
N SER A 488 0.75 -7.50 -35.73
CA SER A 488 1.33 -7.83 -34.43
C SER A 488 1.99 -6.62 -33.77
N ILE A 489 1.95 -6.59 -32.43
CA ILE A 489 2.63 -5.57 -31.65
C ILE A 489 4.13 -5.48 -31.97
N THR A 490 4.75 -6.61 -32.30
CA THR A 490 6.17 -6.72 -32.56
C THR A 490 6.57 -6.11 -33.89
N THR A 491 5.82 -6.40 -34.97
CA THR A 491 6.09 -5.80 -36.28
C THR A 491 5.79 -4.32 -36.28
N ILE A 492 4.65 -3.90 -35.72
CA ILE A 492 4.31 -2.48 -35.59
C ILE A 492 5.34 -1.75 -34.72
N GLY A 493 5.66 -2.27 -33.53
CA GLY A 493 6.64 -1.67 -32.63
C GLY A 493 8.01 -1.48 -33.29
N TYR A 494 8.52 -2.50 -33.98
CA TYR A 494 9.79 -2.41 -34.72
C TYR A 494 9.75 -1.37 -35.84
N LYS A 495 8.65 -1.28 -36.59
CA LYS A 495 8.49 -0.30 -37.67
C LYS A 495 8.32 1.13 -37.16
N LEU A 496 7.58 1.31 -36.07
CA LEU A 496 7.47 2.59 -35.39
C LEU A 496 8.85 3.06 -34.91
N GLN A 497 9.64 2.19 -34.27
CA GLN A 497 10.98 2.56 -33.78
C GLN A 497 11.96 2.92 -34.90
N ASN A 498 11.92 2.26 -36.07
CA ASN A 498 12.92 2.45 -37.12
C ASN A 498 12.52 3.39 -38.25
N SER A 499 11.22 3.62 -38.48
CA SER A 499 10.76 4.28 -39.71
C SER A 499 9.56 5.23 -39.54
N TYR A 500 8.82 5.17 -38.42
CA TYR A 500 7.57 5.92 -38.24
C TYR A 500 7.40 6.53 -36.84
N PHE A 501 8.49 6.76 -36.12
CA PHE A 501 8.51 7.07 -34.67
C PHE A 501 7.71 8.33 -34.31
N SER A 502 7.71 9.33 -35.18
CA SER A 502 7.11 10.65 -34.94
C SER A 502 5.71 10.84 -35.56
N GLU A 503 5.19 9.86 -36.31
CA GLU A 503 3.96 10.04 -37.10
C GLU A 503 2.80 9.16 -36.65
N LEU A 504 3.11 7.97 -36.10
CA LEU A 504 2.14 6.93 -35.81
C LEU A 504 2.30 6.40 -34.39
N LYS A 505 1.20 5.89 -33.82
CA LYS A 505 1.18 5.23 -32.51
C LYS A 505 0.36 3.96 -32.54
N ILE A 506 0.59 3.08 -31.55
CA ILE A 506 -0.32 1.98 -31.25
C ILE A 506 -1.50 2.56 -30.46
N ALA A 507 -2.71 2.49 -31.02
CA ALA A 507 -3.92 3.01 -30.39
C ALA A 507 -4.82 1.94 -29.77
N GLY A 508 -4.51 0.66 -29.94
CA GLY A 508 -5.31 -0.41 -29.34
C GLY A 508 -4.58 -1.74 -29.40
N LYS A 509 -4.90 -2.62 -28.46
CA LYS A 509 -4.40 -3.99 -28.36
C LYS A 509 -5.60 -4.92 -28.26
N PHE A 510 -5.62 -5.95 -29.10
CA PHE A 510 -6.71 -6.90 -29.19
C PHE A 510 -6.35 -8.24 -28.52
N ASP A 511 -7.37 -8.98 -28.13
CA ASP A 511 -7.22 -10.32 -27.53
C ASP A 511 -6.71 -11.36 -28.53
N GLU A 512 -6.96 -11.11 -29.81
CA GLU A 512 -6.46 -11.91 -30.91
C GLU A 512 -4.94 -11.91 -30.91
N LYS A 513 -4.39 -13.11 -30.91
CA LYS A 513 -2.96 -13.33 -30.95
C LYS A 513 -2.57 -13.91 -32.29
N TYR A 514 -1.40 -13.47 -32.71
CA TYR A 514 -0.67 -14.05 -33.79
C TYR A 514 0.19 -15.19 -33.25
N SER A 515 -0.36 -16.41 -33.37
CA SER A 515 0.24 -17.64 -32.84
C SER A 515 1.08 -18.33 -33.91
N LEU A 516 2.38 -18.43 -33.65
CA LEU A 516 3.41 -18.82 -34.59
C LEU A 516 4.06 -20.14 -34.14
N GLY A 517 3.91 -21.18 -34.97
CA GLY A 517 4.45 -22.52 -34.77
C GLY A 517 5.50 -22.88 -35.84
N ILE A 518 6.09 -24.06 -35.72
CA ILE A 518 6.98 -24.62 -36.76
C ILE A 518 6.12 -25.47 -37.69
N GLY A 519 6.28 -25.30 -38.99
CA GLY A 519 5.64 -26.14 -40.00
C GLY A 519 6.54 -27.31 -40.35
N ILE A 520 6.05 -28.54 -40.30
CA ILE A 520 6.78 -29.75 -40.67
C ILE A 520 6.02 -30.43 -41.80
N ARG A 521 6.71 -30.93 -42.82
CA ARG A 521 6.07 -31.70 -43.89
C ARG A 521 5.13 -32.79 -43.33
N ASN A 522 3.96 -32.94 -43.94
CA ASN A 522 2.87 -33.77 -43.40
C ASN A 522 3.20 -35.28 -43.37
N ASP A 523 4.18 -35.73 -44.15
CA ASP A 523 4.64 -37.12 -44.22
C ASP A 523 5.70 -37.50 -43.17
N ASP A 524 6.12 -36.57 -42.30
CA ASP A 524 7.17 -36.80 -41.31
C ASP A 524 6.66 -36.62 -39.86
N ALA A 525 5.90 -37.61 -39.41
CA ALA A 525 5.30 -37.61 -38.08
C ALA A 525 6.35 -37.61 -36.94
N VAL A 526 7.49 -38.28 -37.15
CA VAL A 526 8.59 -38.34 -36.15
C VAL A 526 9.23 -36.96 -35.99
N LEU A 527 9.54 -36.28 -37.08
CA LEU A 527 10.08 -34.91 -37.04
C LEU A 527 9.10 -33.91 -36.42
N TYR A 528 7.80 -34.07 -36.71
CA TYR A 528 6.74 -33.29 -36.07
C TYR A 528 6.75 -33.49 -34.55
N SER A 529 6.77 -34.73 -34.06
CA SER A 529 6.81 -35.04 -32.62
C SER A 529 8.03 -34.41 -31.93
N ILE A 530 9.21 -34.49 -32.57
CA ILE A 530 10.45 -33.89 -32.06
C ILE A 530 10.31 -32.37 -31.89
N PHE A 531 9.87 -31.67 -32.93
CA PHE A 531 9.72 -30.23 -32.87
C PHE A 531 8.59 -29.80 -31.93
N ASP A 532 7.50 -30.55 -31.85
CA ASP A 532 6.41 -30.27 -30.89
C ASP A 532 6.90 -30.40 -29.43
N LYS A 533 7.77 -31.36 -29.12
CA LYS A 533 8.42 -31.47 -27.80
C LYS A 533 9.41 -30.34 -27.54
N LEU A 534 10.18 -29.92 -28.54
CA LEU A 534 11.13 -28.80 -28.42
C LEU A 534 10.42 -27.49 -28.10
N VAL A 535 9.34 -27.16 -28.80
CA VAL A 535 8.61 -25.93 -28.54
C VAL A 535 7.94 -25.93 -27.16
N GLN A 536 7.52 -27.11 -26.67
CA GLN A 536 6.95 -27.27 -25.33
C GLN A 536 7.99 -27.22 -24.19
N LYS A 537 9.26 -27.51 -24.50
CA LYS A 537 10.40 -27.37 -23.57
C LYS A 537 10.87 -25.92 -23.39
N LEU A 538 10.51 -25.00 -24.29
CA LEU A 538 10.88 -23.59 -24.16
C LEU A 538 10.27 -23.00 -22.88
N ASP A 539 11.14 -22.67 -21.92
CA ASP A 539 10.72 -21.94 -20.74
C ASP A 539 10.45 -20.46 -21.07
N VAL A 540 9.67 -19.81 -20.21
CA VAL A 540 9.30 -18.40 -20.38
C VAL A 540 10.53 -17.49 -20.35
N GLN A 541 11.59 -17.87 -19.63
CA GLN A 541 12.78 -17.05 -19.50
C GLN A 541 13.59 -17.02 -20.79
N THR A 542 13.84 -18.17 -21.40
CA THR A 542 14.50 -18.31 -22.71
C THR A 542 13.75 -17.52 -23.77
N LYS A 543 12.42 -17.59 -23.75
CA LYS A 543 11.57 -16.77 -24.64
C LYS A 543 11.80 -15.29 -24.40
N ASN A 544 11.77 -14.85 -23.14
CA ASN A 544 11.99 -13.44 -22.78
C ASN A 544 13.41 -12.96 -23.11
N ASP A 545 14.44 -13.77 -22.87
CA ASP A 545 15.85 -13.42 -23.12
C ASP A 545 16.12 -13.25 -24.62
N ILE A 546 15.50 -14.09 -25.46
CA ILE A 546 15.55 -13.91 -26.92
C ILE A 546 14.77 -12.65 -27.30
N LEU A 547 13.53 -12.47 -26.81
CA LEU A 547 12.70 -11.33 -27.18
C LEU A 547 13.31 -9.98 -26.75
N LYS A 548 13.93 -9.89 -25.57
CA LYS A 548 14.58 -8.66 -25.07
C LYS A 548 15.70 -8.16 -25.98
N LYS A 549 16.39 -9.04 -26.70
CA LYS A 549 17.45 -8.64 -27.66
C LYS A 549 16.88 -7.90 -28.86
N TRP A 550 15.63 -8.17 -29.21
CA TRP A 550 14.98 -7.65 -30.40
C TRP A 550 13.94 -6.59 -30.09
N ILE A 551 13.51 -6.49 -28.83
CA ILE A 551 12.33 -5.73 -28.42
C ILE A 551 12.58 -5.05 -27.07
N SER A 552 12.83 -3.74 -27.10
CA SER A 552 12.75 -2.85 -25.92
C SER A 552 11.37 -2.20 -25.89
N PHE A 553 10.39 -2.84 -25.24
CA PHE A 553 9.09 -2.21 -24.97
C PHE A 553 9.15 -1.47 -23.63
N ASN A 554 9.14 -0.15 -23.67
CA ASN A 554 8.59 0.65 -22.58
C ASN A 554 7.09 0.77 -22.84
N TYR A 555 6.29 0.17 -21.97
CA TYR A 555 4.84 0.12 -22.08
C TYR A 555 4.24 1.15 -21.13
N ASP A 556 3.85 2.32 -21.65
CA ASP A 556 3.05 3.29 -20.91
C ASP A 556 1.56 2.90 -20.99
N ALA A 557 1.15 1.94 -20.17
CA ALA A 557 -0.28 1.67 -19.94
C ALA A 557 -0.77 2.41 -18.68
N GLY A 558 -1.02 3.70 -18.81
CA GLY A 558 -1.79 4.46 -17.81
C GLY A 558 -3.29 4.28 -18.05
N PHE A 559 -4.03 3.72 -17.09
CA PHE A 559 -5.49 3.72 -17.11
C PHE A 559 -6.02 5.01 -16.46
N ASP A 560 -6.95 5.70 -17.11
CA ASP A 560 -7.58 6.91 -16.59
C ASP A 560 -8.70 6.56 -15.60
N TYR A 561 -8.45 6.77 -14.31
CA TYR A 561 -9.39 6.47 -13.21
C TYR A 561 -10.54 7.49 -13.09
N SER A 562 -10.56 8.56 -13.88
CA SER A 562 -11.55 9.65 -13.74
C SER A 562 -12.99 9.21 -14.02
N PHE A 563 -13.20 8.22 -14.88
CA PHE A 563 -14.53 7.69 -15.19
C PHE A 563 -15.10 6.82 -14.07
N PHE A 564 -14.23 6.03 -13.41
CA PHE A 564 -14.60 5.16 -12.31
C PHE A 564 -15.12 5.94 -11.09
N TRP A 565 -14.46 7.07 -10.76
CA TRP A 565 -14.86 7.93 -9.64
C TRP A 565 -16.25 8.56 -9.82
N LYS A 566 -16.68 8.83 -11.06
CA LYS A 566 -18.02 9.37 -11.35
C LYS A 566 -19.13 8.37 -11.04
N ILE A 567 -18.92 7.09 -11.38
CA ILE A 567 -19.91 6.01 -11.14
C ILE A 567 -20.01 5.68 -9.65
N PHE A 568 -18.86 5.65 -8.94
CA PHE A 568 -18.81 5.41 -7.50
C PHE A 568 -19.60 6.46 -6.70
N LEU A 569 -19.52 7.73 -7.10
CA LEU A 569 -20.18 8.86 -6.43
C LEU A 569 -21.71 8.77 -6.49
N ILE A 570 -22.27 8.32 -7.62
CA ILE A 570 -23.72 8.11 -7.78
C ILE A 570 -24.21 6.98 -6.87
N PHE A 571 -23.46 5.87 -6.80
CA PHE A 571 -23.80 4.73 -5.95
C PHE A 571 -23.76 5.10 -4.46
N ALA A 572 -22.75 5.88 -4.03
CA ALA A 572 -22.62 6.37 -2.66
C ALA A 572 -23.82 7.23 -2.20
N VAL A 573 -24.37 8.06 -3.09
CA VAL A 573 -25.56 8.90 -2.79
C VAL A 573 -26.81 8.05 -2.55
N ILE A 574 -27.01 6.99 -3.35
CA ILE A 574 -28.16 6.08 -3.19
C ILE A 574 -28.11 5.36 -1.83
N VAL A 575 -26.92 4.87 -1.43
CA VAL A 575 -26.73 4.21 -0.13
C VAL A 575 -26.96 5.19 1.04
N LEU A 576 -26.52 6.45 0.92
CA LEU A 576 -26.74 7.50 1.92
C LEU A 576 -28.23 7.78 2.16
N ILE A 577 -29.02 7.84 1.10
CA ILE A 577 -30.47 8.08 1.19
C ILE A 577 -31.19 6.92 1.91
N ILE A 578 -30.86 5.68 1.55
CA ILE A 578 -31.43 4.47 2.19
C ILE A 578 -31.08 4.44 3.69
N THR A 579 -29.83 4.75 4.02
CA THR A 579 -29.33 4.76 5.41
C THR A 579 -29.99 5.84 6.25
N TYR A 580 -30.23 7.02 5.67
CA TYR A 580 -30.90 8.14 6.33
C TYR A 580 -32.35 7.80 6.70
N ARG A 581 -33.13 7.25 5.75
CA ARG A 581 -34.55 6.90 5.98
C ARG A 581 -34.72 5.82 7.03
N TYR A 582 -33.81 4.87 7.10
CA TYR A 582 -33.80 3.83 8.13
C TYR A 582 -33.57 4.42 9.54
N LYS A 583 -32.63 5.36 9.69
CA LYS A 583 -32.35 6.02 10.99
C LYS A 583 -33.53 6.86 11.49
N GLU A 584 -34.22 7.56 10.59
CA GLU A 584 -35.39 8.39 10.91
C GLU A 584 -36.54 7.56 11.50
N LEU A 585 -36.86 6.42 10.87
CA LEU A 585 -37.92 5.50 11.31
C LEU A 585 -37.63 4.87 12.68
N ALA A 586 -36.37 4.56 12.97
CA ALA A 586 -35.97 3.97 14.26
C ALA A 586 -36.10 4.96 15.42
N SER A 587 -35.70 6.23 15.21
CA SER A 587 -35.72 7.26 16.27
C SER A 587 -37.14 7.63 16.74
N ASN A 588 -38.11 7.63 15.82
CA ASN A 588 -39.48 8.02 16.15
C ASN A 588 -40.23 6.97 16.99
N LYS A 589 -39.91 5.67 16.83
CA LYS A 589 -40.48 4.60 17.68
C LYS A 589 -39.98 4.68 19.12
N GLU A 590 -38.72 5.06 19.32
CA GLU A 590 -38.07 5.10 20.64
C GLU A 590 -38.58 6.24 21.53
N LYS A 591 -38.97 7.37 20.94
CA LYS A 591 -39.49 8.54 21.67
C LYS A 591 -40.88 8.30 22.28
N ILE A 592 -41.73 7.57 21.57
CA ILE A 592 -43.11 7.30 22.00
C ILE A 592 -43.15 6.33 23.19
N GLN A 593 -42.21 5.39 23.28
CA GLN A 593 -42.11 4.42 24.37
C GLN A 593 -41.60 5.07 25.68
N LYS A 594 -40.59 5.94 25.60
CA LYS A 594 -39.95 6.60 26.75
C LYS A 594 -40.87 7.54 27.53
N GLN A 595 -41.93 8.07 26.89
CA GLN A 595 -42.86 8.98 27.56
C GLN A 595 -43.84 8.24 28.49
N ARG A 596 -44.20 6.98 28.18
CA ARG A 596 -45.12 6.18 29.01
C ARG A 596 -44.46 5.68 30.30
N GLU A 597 -43.18 5.31 30.25
CA GLU A 597 -42.41 4.77 31.38
C GLU A 597 -42.10 5.82 32.47
N LYS A 598 -42.03 7.10 32.09
CA LYS A 598 -41.61 8.20 32.97
C LYS A 598 -42.67 8.58 34.02
N LEU A 599 -43.94 8.27 33.77
CA LEU A 599 -45.05 8.69 34.63
C LEU A 599 -45.24 7.77 35.83
N GLU A 600 -45.01 6.47 35.66
CA GLU A 600 -45.11 5.48 36.74
C GLU A 600 -43.93 5.55 37.73
N GLN A 601 -42.78 6.02 37.26
CA GLN A 601 -41.54 6.11 38.04
C GLN A 601 -41.62 7.14 39.17
N LYS A 602 -42.33 8.26 38.97
CA LYS A 602 -42.42 9.35 39.96
C LYS A 602 -43.09 8.96 41.27
N ASN A 603 -44.08 8.05 41.23
CA ASN A 603 -44.80 7.62 42.45
C ASN A 603 -43.96 6.71 43.36
N LYS A 604 -42.87 6.13 42.83
CA LYS A 604 -41.97 5.24 43.58
C LYS A 604 -40.86 6.01 44.30
N GLU A 605 -40.55 7.23 43.85
CA GLU A 605 -39.44 8.06 44.33
C GLU A 605 -39.64 8.61 45.75
N LEU A 606 -40.88 8.88 46.16
CA LEU A 606 -41.15 9.55 47.44
C LEU A 606 -40.77 8.72 48.67
N LYS A 607 -40.90 7.39 48.59
CA LYS A 607 -40.55 6.46 49.67
C LYS A 607 -39.03 6.24 49.79
N ALA A 608 -38.28 6.49 48.73
CA ALA A 608 -36.82 6.38 48.72
C ALA A 608 -36.14 7.56 49.45
N THR A 609 -36.83 8.71 49.53
CA THR A 609 -36.27 9.97 50.04
C THR A 609 -35.85 9.93 51.52
N GLN A 610 -36.51 9.12 52.36
CA GLN A 610 -36.17 9.01 53.79
C GLN A 610 -34.93 8.16 54.06
N ASN A 611 -34.74 7.05 53.34
CA ASN A 611 -33.53 6.25 53.43
C ASN A 611 -32.33 6.98 52.82
N ALA A 612 -32.59 7.78 51.79
CA ALA A 612 -31.60 8.63 51.15
C ALA A 612 -30.96 9.65 52.10
N LEU A 613 -31.63 10.13 53.16
CA LEU A 613 -31.05 11.15 54.04
C LEU A 613 -29.93 10.59 54.95
N LYS A 614 -30.08 9.36 55.44
CA LYS A 614 -29.09 8.69 56.29
C LYS A 614 -27.89 8.22 55.47
N GLU A 615 -28.18 7.78 54.25
CA GLU A 615 -27.17 7.57 53.21
C GLU A 615 -26.48 8.91 52.87
N SER A 616 -27.20 10.03 52.85
CA SER A 616 -26.69 11.34 52.44
C SER A 616 -25.52 11.85 53.27
N VAL A 617 -25.43 11.57 54.57
CA VAL A 617 -24.32 12.06 55.43
C VAL A 617 -23.06 11.21 55.23
N ARG A 618 -23.21 9.89 55.21
CA ARG A 618 -22.11 8.97 54.86
C ARG A 618 -21.66 9.19 53.41
N ASN A 619 -22.62 9.45 52.52
CA ASN A 619 -22.35 9.87 51.17
C ASN A 619 -21.64 11.22 51.16
N PHE A 620 -21.89 12.16 52.07
CA PHE A 620 -21.20 13.44 52.09
C PHE A 620 -19.69 13.30 52.36
N GLU A 621 -19.29 12.47 53.30
CA GLU A 621 -17.87 12.15 53.56
C GLU A 621 -17.23 11.38 52.40
N ILE A 622 -17.94 10.37 51.87
CA ILE A 622 -17.51 9.64 50.68
C ILE A 622 -17.43 10.59 49.48
N LEU A 623 -18.35 11.55 49.34
CA LEU A 623 -18.39 12.54 48.27
C LEU A 623 -17.15 13.41 48.35
N LEU A 624 -16.85 14.00 49.52
CA LEU A 624 -15.66 14.83 49.74
C LEU A 624 -14.34 14.08 49.54
N ASP A 625 -14.28 12.78 49.85
CA ASP A 625 -13.09 11.95 49.60
C ASP A 625 -13.05 11.32 48.20
N SER A 626 -14.18 11.32 47.49
CA SER A 626 -14.29 10.88 46.10
C SER A 626 -14.11 12.04 45.10
N THR A 627 -14.15 13.29 45.57
CA THR A 627 -13.81 14.42 44.71
C THR A 627 -12.35 14.31 44.29
N MET A 628 -12.07 14.59 43.02
CA MET A 628 -10.69 14.65 42.54
C MET A 628 -9.93 15.91 43.02
N GLU A 629 -10.66 16.86 43.62
CA GLU A 629 -10.13 18.12 44.09
C GLU A 629 -9.64 18.00 45.54
N ALA A 630 -8.54 18.69 45.84
CA ALA A 630 -8.08 18.89 47.18
C ALA A 630 -8.89 20.02 47.83
N VAL A 631 -9.57 19.73 48.93
CA VAL A 631 -10.40 20.69 49.66
C VAL A 631 -9.74 20.98 50.99
N LEU A 632 -9.41 22.25 51.22
CA LEU A 632 -8.76 22.72 52.44
C LEU A 632 -9.58 23.86 53.05
N VAL A 633 -9.66 23.90 54.38
CA VAL A 633 -10.31 24.99 55.12
C VAL A 633 -9.25 25.66 55.97
N PHE A 634 -9.16 26.99 55.88
CA PHE A 634 -8.19 27.80 56.60
C PHE A 634 -8.87 28.82 57.51
N LYS A 635 -8.25 29.06 58.67
CA LYS A 635 -8.57 30.14 59.61
C LYS A 635 -7.27 30.86 59.96
N ASP A 636 -7.24 32.18 59.82
CA ASP A 636 -6.07 33.01 60.15
C ASP A 636 -4.72 32.51 59.56
N HIS A 637 -4.77 31.97 58.34
CA HIS A 637 -3.70 31.36 57.55
C HIS A 637 -3.31 29.91 57.89
N ASP A 638 -3.91 29.32 58.93
CA ASP A 638 -3.65 27.95 59.37
C ASP A 638 -4.73 26.98 58.88
N CYS A 639 -4.32 25.78 58.45
CA CYS A 639 -5.24 24.76 57.96
C CYS A 639 -6.03 24.13 59.12
N ILE A 640 -7.36 24.22 59.11
CA ILE A 640 -8.26 23.66 60.13
C ILE A 640 -8.99 22.39 59.66
N ASP A 641 -9.08 22.17 58.34
CA ASP A 641 -9.66 20.94 57.78
C ASP A 641 -9.12 20.65 56.38
N ILE A 642 -9.04 19.36 56.01
CA ILE A 642 -8.59 18.89 54.70
C ILE A 642 -9.17 17.51 54.36
N ASN A 643 -9.59 17.33 53.10
CA ASN A 643 -10.04 16.02 52.59
C ASN A 643 -8.87 15.08 52.28
N LYS A 644 -9.16 13.79 52.03
CA LYS A 644 -8.12 12.78 51.79
C LYS A 644 -7.22 13.09 50.59
N VAL A 645 -7.78 13.72 49.57
CA VAL A 645 -7.06 14.08 48.35
C VAL A 645 -6.04 15.20 48.63
N GLY A 646 -6.42 16.20 49.44
CA GLY A 646 -5.57 17.35 49.72
C GLY A 646 -4.26 17.02 50.42
N TYR A 647 -4.29 16.25 51.52
CA TYR A 647 -3.04 15.98 52.25
C TYR A 647 -2.10 15.07 51.45
N LYS A 648 -2.63 14.16 50.62
CA LYS A 648 -1.82 13.33 49.72
C LYS A 648 -1.20 14.14 48.59
N LEU A 649 -1.94 15.08 48.00
CA LEU A 649 -1.47 15.91 46.90
C LEU A 649 -0.27 16.78 47.32
N LEU A 650 -0.29 17.29 48.55
CA LEU A 650 0.79 18.08 49.14
C LEU A 650 2.00 17.24 49.61
N GLY A 651 1.87 15.90 49.65
CA GLY A 651 2.96 14.98 50.02
C GLY A 651 2.98 14.54 51.48
N TYR A 652 1.85 14.60 52.19
CA TYR A 652 1.70 14.16 53.58
C TYR A 652 1.05 12.78 53.71
N SER A 653 1.29 12.09 54.83
CA SER A 653 0.76 10.73 55.06
C SER A 653 -0.60 10.72 55.74
N SER A 654 -0.93 11.76 56.51
CA SER A 654 -2.16 11.85 57.28
C SER A 654 -2.72 13.28 57.38
N LYS A 655 -4.03 13.40 57.58
CA LYS A 655 -4.73 14.68 57.80
C LYS A 655 -4.10 15.48 58.96
N SER A 656 -3.75 14.80 60.04
CA SER A 656 -3.17 15.41 61.25
C SER A 656 -1.83 16.11 61.05
N GLU A 657 -1.05 15.73 60.03
CA GLU A 657 0.25 16.36 59.73
C GLU A 657 0.11 17.75 59.09
N VAL A 658 -1.06 18.02 58.48
CA VAL A 658 -1.34 19.25 57.74
C VAL A 658 -2.08 20.28 58.58
N LEU A 659 -2.84 19.83 59.59
CA LEU A 659 -3.59 20.74 60.46
C LEU A 659 -2.64 21.67 61.22
N GLY A 660 -2.92 22.98 61.18
CA GLY A 660 -2.07 24.03 61.76
C GLY A 660 -0.88 24.47 60.91
N GLN A 661 -0.64 23.84 59.74
CA GLN A 661 0.39 24.31 58.81
C GLN A 661 -0.06 25.56 58.06
N ASN A 662 0.91 26.43 57.76
CA ASN A 662 0.65 27.68 57.06
C ASN A 662 0.67 27.48 55.53
N LEU A 663 -0.35 28.02 54.85
CA LEU A 663 -0.54 27.87 53.40
C LEU A 663 0.64 28.36 52.55
N TYR A 664 1.39 29.37 53.01
CA TYR A 664 2.51 29.94 52.24
C TYR A 664 3.69 28.98 52.08
N HIS A 665 3.78 27.92 52.91
CA HIS A 665 4.85 26.93 52.83
C HIS A 665 4.79 26.07 51.56
N HIS A 666 3.63 26.02 50.90
CA HIS A 666 3.38 25.18 49.73
C HIS A 666 3.20 25.94 48.42
N VAL A 667 3.49 27.24 48.39
CA VAL A 667 3.35 28.05 47.18
C VAL A 667 4.73 28.48 46.71
N HIS A 668 5.00 28.32 45.41
CA HIS A 668 6.27 28.74 44.82
C HIS A 668 6.44 30.27 44.97
N ASP A 669 7.67 30.74 45.22
CA ASP A 669 7.98 32.13 45.60
C ASP A 669 7.39 33.16 44.62
N ASP A 670 7.46 32.87 43.32
CA ASP A 670 6.93 33.72 42.24
C ASP A 670 5.40 33.96 42.32
N PHE A 671 4.66 33.11 43.04
CA PHE A 671 3.20 33.14 43.14
C PHE A 671 2.66 33.55 44.52
N ILE A 672 3.54 33.85 45.48
CA ILE A 672 3.15 34.29 46.84
C ILE A 672 2.38 35.62 46.78
N VAL A 673 2.73 36.52 45.86
CA VAL A 673 2.02 37.80 45.67
C VAL A 673 0.60 37.57 45.19
N THR A 674 0.41 36.71 44.19
CA THR A 674 -0.90 36.31 43.65
C THR A 674 -1.79 35.69 44.73
N LEU A 675 -1.20 34.82 45.58
CA LEU A 675 -1.93 34.25 46.71
C LEU A 675 -2.34 35.31 47.75
N LYS A 676 -1.46 36.26 48.07
CA LYS A 676 -1.76 37.37 49.00
C LYS A 676 -2.85 38.31 48.46
N GLU A 677 -2.87 38.57 47.16
CA GLU A 677 -3.93 39.34 46.52
C GLU A 677 -5.28 38.62 46.58
N SER A 678 -5.30 37.30 46.38
CA SER A 678 -6.50 36.46 46.58
C SER A 678 -6.96 36.40 48.03
N LEU A 679 -6.04 36.48 49.00
CA LEU A 679 -6.41 36.54 50.41
C LEU A 679 -7.21 37.80 50.76
N ASN A 680 -6.99 38.89 50.03
CA ASN A 680 -7.66 40.19 50.26
C ASN A 680 -8.86 40.45 49.32
N LYS A 681 -9.01 39.71 48.22
CA LYS A 681 -10.10 39.85 47.24
C LYS A 681 -10.68 38.47 46.90
N ASN A 682 -12.00 38.36 46.78
CA ASN A 682 -12.60 37.12 46.25
C ASN A 682 -12.29 37.01 44.74
N LEU A 683 -11.31 36.22 44.36
CA LEU A 683 -11.04 35.86 42.97
C LEU A 683 -11.89 34.63 42.59
N ASP A 684 -12.32 34.54 41.34
CA ASP A 684 -13.19 33.43 40.89
C ASP A 684 -12.45 32.09 40.82
N SER A 685 -11.27 32.08 40.21
CA SER A 685 -10.30 30.98 40.20
C SER A 685 -9.00 31.48 39.56
N TYR A 686 -7.85 31.01 40.02
CA TYR A 686 -6.54 31.45 39.55
C TYR A 686 -5.54 30.29 39.53
N GLU A 687 -4.61 30.29 38.59
CA GLU A 687 -3.55 29.28 38.48
C GLU A 687 -2.33 29.72 39.29
N ILE A 688 -1.82 28.83 40.15
CA ILE A 688 -0.55 29.01 40.86
C ILE A 688 0.26 27.72 40.86
N GLU A 689 1.57 27.85 41.05
CA GLU A 689 2.46 26.71 41.18
C GLU A 689 2.68 26.35 42.66
N PHE A 690 2.33 25.12 43.02
CA PHE A 690 2.52 24.59 44.37
C PHE A 690 3.82 23.81 44.49
N VAL A 691 4.36 23.77 45.71
CA VAL A 691 5.55 23.03 46.10
C VAL A 691 5.14 21.89 47.04
N ARG A 692 5.51 20.66 46.68
CA ARG A 692 5.33 19.47 47.53
C ARG A 692 6.41 19.41 48.61
N THR A 693 6.17 18.59 49.63
CA THR A 693 7.14 18.35 50.72
C THR A 693 8.50 17.83 50.25
N ASP A 694 8.59 17.21 49.06
CA ASP A 694 9.83 16.71 48.46
C ASP A 694 10.58 17.76 47.59
N GLY A 695 10.04 18.98 47.49
CA GLY A 695 10.60 20.08 46.69
C GLY A 695 10.18 20.08 45.22
N THR A 696 9.37 19.12 44.77
CA THR A 696 8.83 19.15 43.39
C THR A 696 7.68 20.14 43.26
N THR A 697 7.57 20.78 42.09
CA THR A 697 6.49 21.72 41.81
C THR A 697 5.37 21.11 40.96
N PHE A 698 4.17 21.68 41.03
CA PHE A 698 3.08 21.37 40.12
C PHE A 698 2.13 22.55 39.90
N PRO A 699 1.61 22.74 38.68
CA PRO A 699 0.61 23.76 38.41
C PRO A 699 -0.74 23.33 38.96
N ALA A 700 -1.44 24.23 39.65
CA ALA A 700 -2.78 23.97 40.16
C ALA A 700 -3.73 25.13 39.90
N LEU A 701 -4.99 24.79 39.62
CA LEU A 701 -6.08 25.76 39.62
C LEU A 701 -6.63 25.86 41.04
N VAL A 702 -6.68 27.08 41.57
CA VAL A 702 -7.15 27.36 42.93
C VAL A 702 -8.41 28.20 42.86
N LYS A 703 -9.38 27.82 43.68
CA LYS A 703 -10.57 28.62 43.95
C LYS A 703 -10.73 28.75 45.45
N ASP A 704 -10.89 29.98 45.92
CA ASP A 704 -11.03 30.26 47.34
C ASP A 704 -12.28 31.10 47.63
N ARG A 705 -12.93 30.83 48.77
CA ARG A 705 -14.12 31.57 49.18
C ARG A 705 -14.25 31.62 50.69
N TYR A 706 -14.68 32.77 51.20
CA TYR A 706 -15.13 32.87 52.58
C TYR A 706 -16.50 32.22 52.76
N ILE A 707 -16.59 31.29 53.70
CA ILE A 707 -17.83 30.66 54.12
C ILE A 707 -18.03 30.87 55.61
N ASN A 708 -19.30 30.91 56.02
CA ASN A 708 -19.65 30.90 57.43
C ASN A 708 -19.91 29.46 57.84
N LEU A 709 -19.01 28.89 58.64
CA LEU A 709 -19.16 27.57 59.24
C LEU A 709 -19.35 27.79 60.75
N ASN A 710 -20.49 27.36 61.31
CA ASN A 710 -20.79 27.50 62.74
C ASN A 710 -20.62 28.94 63.31
N ASN A 711 -21.11 29.95 62.57
CA ASN A 711 -20.95 31.38 62.88
C ASN A 711 -19.50 31.92 62.85
N GLU A 712 -18.53 31.14 62.39
CA GLU A 712 -17.16 31.59 62.15
C GLU A 712 -16.89 31.79 60.66
N ARG A 713 -16.15 32.87 60.34
CA ARG A 713 -15.71 33.15 58.98
C ARG A 713 -14.44 32.38 58.68
N VAL A 714 -14.54 31.35 57.85
CA VAL A 714 -13.40 30.51 57.42
C VAL A 714 -13.21 30.62 55.92
N LYS A 715 -12.01 30.29 55.44
CA LYS A 715 -11.68 30.34 54.01
C LYS A 715 -11.54 28.93 53.44
N LEU A 716 -12.43 28.57 52.54
CA LEU A 716 -12.41 27.30 51.81
C LEU A 716 -11.54 27.46 50.57
N PHE A 717 -10.59 26.56 50.37
CA PHE A 717 -9.76 26.43 49.18
C PHE A 717 -10.07 25.11 48.48
N THR A 718 -10.23 25.18 47.16
CA THR A 718 -10.34 24.05 46.27
C THR A 718 -9.15 24.09 45.32
N ILE A 719 -8.37 23.01 45.28
CA ILE A 719 -7.15 22.91 44.49
C ILE A 719 -7.27 21.74 43.52
N VAL A 720 -7.03 22.00 42.23
CA VAL A 720 -7.04 20.99 41.17
C VAL A 720 -5.65 20.90 40.55
N ASP A 721 -5.03 19.73 40.61
CA ASP A 721 -3.75 19.47 39.93
C ASP A 721 -3.94 19.50 38.40
N LEU A 722 -3.28 20.44 37.73
CA LEU A 722 -3.36 20.61 36.28
C LEU A 722 -2.29 19.80 35.53
N THR A 723 -1.47 19.01 36.20
CA THR A 723 -0.34 18.29 35.59
C THR A 723 -0.78 17.40 34.44
N GLU A 724 -1.79 16.55 34.63
CA GLU A 724 -2.30 15.65 33.58
C GLU A 724 -2.97 16.44 32.44
N LEU A 725 -3.70 17.51 32.77
CA LEU A 725 -4.39 18.35 31.80
C LEU A 725 -3.39 19.09 30.90
N LYS A 726 -2.42 19.80 31.48
CA LYS A 726 -1.35 20.50 30.72
C LYS A 726 -0.52 19.51 29.90
N ASN A 727 -0.31 18.28 30.39
CA ASN A 727 0.37 17.24 29.62
C ASN A 727 -0.46 16.72 28.44
N LYS A 728 -1.78 16.53 28.63
CA LYS A 728 -2.71 16.20 27.54
C LYS A 728 -2.76 17.33 26.52
N GLU A 729 -2.90 18.59 26.94
CA GLU A 729 -2.85 19.76 26.06
C GLU A 729 -1.55 19.82 25.24
N ARG A 730 -0.39 19.60 25.87
CA ARG A 730 0.90 19.50 25.18
C ARG A 730 0.95 18.36 24.16
N LEU A 731 0.38 17.20 24.49
CA LEU A 731 0.29 16.06 23.57
C LEU A 731 -0.64 16.35 22.40
N LEU A 732 -1.79 16.96 22.66
CA LEU A 732 -2.77 17.37 21.66
C LEU A 732 -2.20 18.44 20.73
N PHE A 733 -1.49 19.42 21.27
CA PHE A 733 -0.74 20.40 20.50
C PHE A 733 0.27 19.73 19.56
N LYS A 734 1.04 18.76 20.06
CA LYS A 734 1.97 17.96 19.23
C LYS A 734 1.27 17.13 18.15
N GLN A 735 0.18 16.45 18.48
CA GLN A 735 -0.60 15.66 17.51
C GLN A 735 -1.23 16.54 16.43
N SER A 736 -1.78 17.69 16.81
CA SER A 736 -2.34 18.67 15.88
C SER A 736 -1.30 19.24 14.94
N LYS A 737 -0.12 19.57 15.48
CA LYS A 737 1.04 19.96 14.68
C LYS A 737 1.33 18.88 13.63
N LEU A 738 1.46 17.61 14.04
CA LEU A 738 1.68 16.49 13.12
C LEU A 738 0.57 16.28 12.09
N ALA A 739 -0.70 16.51 12.44
CA ALA A 739 -1.82 16.40 11.53
C ALA A 739 -1.80 17.49 10.43
N SER A 740 -1.57 18.75 10.83
CA SER A 740 -1.37 19.87 9.89
C SER A 740 -0.16 19.63 8.97
N MET A 741 0.90 18.98 9.50
CA MET A 741 2.05 18.55 8.68
C MET A 741 1.67 17.55 7.60
N GLY A 742 0.80 16.58 7.88
CA GLY A 742 0.36 15.59 6.91
C GLY A 742 -0.36 16.21 5.70
N GLU A 743 -1.21 17.22 5.95
CA GLU A 743 -1.90 17.97 4.91
C GLU A 743 -0.91 18.84 4.09
N MET A 744 0.04 19.49 4.76
CA MET A 744 1.08 20.28 4.10
C MET A 744 1.99 19.44 3.20
N ILE A 745 2.36 18.22 3.61
CA ILE A 745 3.18 17.28 2.81
C ILE A 745 2.50 16.98 1.46
N GLY A 746 1.17 16.86 1.43
CA GLY A 746 0.42 16.70 0.19
C GLY A 746 0.58 17.89 -0.76
N ASN A 747 0.49 19.11 -0.24
CA ASN A 747 0.66 20.35 -1.01
C ASN A 747 2.11 20.51 -1.52
N ILE A 748 3.09 20.10 -0.72
CA ILE A 748 4.51 20.12 -1.10
C ILE A 748 4.80 19.13 -2.20
N ALA A 749 4.23 17.92 -2.13
CA ALA A 749 4.35 16.95 -3.20
C ALA A 749 3.80 17.51 -4.53
N HIS A 750 2.73 18.32 -4.48
CA HIS A 750 2.24 19.04 -5.65
C HIS A 750 3.19 20.16 -6.11
N GLN A 751 3.70 20.97 -5.19
CA GLN A 751 4.64 22.06 -5.49
C GLN A 751 5.99 21.56 -6.03
N TRP A 752 6.45 20.36 -5.69
CA TRP A 752 7.68 19.78 -6.25
C TRP A 752 7.50 19.24 -7.67
N ARG A 753 6.31 18.72 -8.00
CA ARG A 753 6.04 18.20 -9.34
C ARG A 753 6.16 19.29 -10.40
N GLN A 754 5.82 20.55 -10.08
CA GLN A 754 5.87 21.67 -11.01
C GLN A 754 7.29 22.00 -11.50
N PRO A 755 8.28 22.32 -10.64
CA PRO A 755 9.66 22.56 -11.05
C PRO A 755 10.33 21.30 -11.62
N LEU A 756 9.99 20.09 -11.13
CA LEU A 756 10.47 18.83 -11.73
C LEU A 756 9.97 18.66 -13.17
N SER A 757 8.70 19.00 -13.44
CA SER A 757 8.14 18.95 -14.79
C SER A 757 8.81 19.98 -15.70
N LEU A 758 9.10 21.18 -15.19
CA LEU A 758 9.83 22.21 -15.91
C LEU A 758 11.27 21.76 -16.23
N ILE A 759 11.97 21.19 -15.26
CA ILE A 759 13.31 20.58 -15.45
C ILE A 759 13.27 19.50 -16.52
N SER A 760 12.30 18.58 -16.45
CA SER A 760 12.14 17.50 -17.42
C SER A 760 11.85 18.04 -18.83
N THR A 761 11.02 19.07 -18.94
CA THR A 761 10.65 19.69 -20.21
C THR A 761 11.83 20.41 -20.84
N ILE A 762 12.54 21.23 -20.07
CA ILE A 762 13.74 21.96 -20.54
C ILE A 762 14.84 20.97 -20.93
N SER A 763 15.10 19.95 -20.10
CA SER A 763 16.13 18.94 -20.38
C SER A 763 15.81 18.13 -21.65
N THR A 764 14.56 17.76 -21.85
CA THR A 764 14.11 17.02 -23.05
C THR A 764 14.15 17.89 -24.30
N GLY A 765 13.74 19.17 -24.19
CA GLY A 765 13.84 20.14 -25.28
C GLY A 765 15.29 20.41 -25.70
N LEU A 766 16.19 20.61 -24.74
CA LEU A 766 17.62 20.78 -24.99
C LEU A 766 18.23 19.55 -25.67
N LYS A 767 17.89 18.34 -25.17
CA LYS A 767 18.33 17.08 -25.79
C LYS A 767 17.85 16.95 -27.24
N LEU A 768 16.58 17.26 -27.51
CA LEU A 768 16.01 17.21 -28.86
C LEU A 768 16.74 18.17 -29.80
N LYS A 769 17.06 19.38 -29.35
CA LYS A 769 17.81 20.37 -30.14
C LYS A 769 19.22 19.89 -30.49
N ILE A 770 19.92 19.30 -29.52
CA ILE A 770 21.26 18.71 -29.73
C ILE A 770 21.19 17.52 -30.71
N GLU A 771 20.22 16.63 -30.54
CA GLU A 771 20.07 15.45 -31.42
C GLU A 771 19.67 15.83 -32.87
N THR A 772 18.96 16.94 -33.04
CA THR A 772 18.55 17.46 -34.35
C THR A 772 19.56 18.44 -34.95
N GLN A 773 20.68 18.73 -34.27
CA GLN A 773 21.68 19.74 -34.67
C GLN A 773 21.07 21.13 -34.90
N THR A 774 20.01 21.46 -34.16
CA THR A 774 19.32 22.76 -34.19
C THR A 774 19.61 23.60 -32.94
N ASP A 775 20.55 23.15 -32.10
CA ASP A 775 20.96 23.88 -30.90
C ASP A 775 21.89 25.06 -31.23
N ASN A 776 21.71 26.15 -30.49
CA ASN A 776 22.64 27.29 -30.46
C ASN A 776 23.28 27.33 -29.08
N LYS A 777 24.59 27.55 -29.02
CA LYS A 777 25.37 27.69 -27.78
C LYS A 777 24.76 28.68 -26.79
N GLU A 778 24.28 29.84 -27.24
CA GLU A 778 23.69 30.86 -26.35
C GLU A 778 22.37 30.40 -25.73
N GLU A 779 21.50 29.80 -26.54
CA GLU A 779 20.20 29.28 -26.09
C GLU A 779 20.37 28.04 -25.18
N SER A 780 21.35 27.19 -25.48
CA SER A 780 21.72 26.04 -24.63
C SER A 780 22.22 26.48 -23.25
N ILE A 781 23.00 27.57 -23.17
CA ILE A 781 23.42 28.16 -21.90
C ILE A 781 22.21 28.69 -21.12
N GLU A 782 21.28 29.38 -21.79
CA GLU A 782 20.04 29.86 -21.15
C GLU A 782 19.20 28.71 -20.58
N PHE A 783 19.06 27.60 -21.32
CA PHE A 783 18.36 26.41 -20.82
C PHE A 783 19.06 25.82 -19.59
N LEU A 784 20.38 25.73 -19.58
CA LEU A 784 21.15 25.22 -18.44
C LEU A 784 21.05 26.15 -17.21
N GLU A 785 21.03 27.47 -17.40
CA GLU A 785 20.80 28.44 -16.32
C GLU A 785 19.38 28.31 -15.74
N LYS A 786 18.39 28.11 -16.60
CA LYS A 786 16.99 27.92 -16.19
C LYS A 786 16.79 26.60 -15.43
N LEU A 787 17.51 25.55 -15.80
CA LEU A 787 17.56 24.30 -15.05
C LEU A 787 18.19 24.51 -13.67
N ASN A 788 19.32 25.21 -13.61
CA ASN A 788 20.04 25.45 -12.36
C ASN A 788 19.21 26.32 -11.39
N THR A 789 18.62 27.41 -11.87
CA THR A 789 17.74 28.28 -11.06
C THR A 789 16.50 27.53 -10.57
N THR A 790 15.88 26.70 -11.40
CA THR A 790 14.73 25.86 -10.99
C THR A 790 15.14 24.82 -9.92
N SER A 791 16.34 24.24 -10.04
CA SER A 791 16.91 23.32 -9.04
C SER A 791 17.22 24.01 -7.71
N GLN A 792 17.79 25.22 -7.77
CA GLN A 792 18.03 26.05 -6.58
C GLN A 792 16.71 26.47 -5.91
N HIS A 793 15.68 26.78 -6.68
CA HIS A 793 14.35 27.07 -6.14
C HIS A 793 13.74 25.86 -5.41
N LEU A 794 13.89 24.65 -5.97
CA LEU A 794 13.54 23.39 -5.31
C LEU A 794 14.30 23.22 -3.97
N SER A 795 15.61 23.52 -3.96
CA SER A 795 16.42 23.45 -2.74
C SER A 795 15.99 24.48 -1.69
N SER A 796 15.74 25.73 -2.08
CA SER A 796 15.22 26.77 -1.18
C SER A 796 13.88 26.35 -0.59
N THR A 797 12.98 25.78 -1.39
CA THR A 797 11.68 25.27 -0.92
C THR A 797 11.85 24.16 0.14
N ILE A 798 12.86 23.29 -0.03
CA ILE A 798 13.22 22.26 0.97
C ILE A 798 13.75 22.91 2.26
N ASP A 799 14.57 23.95 2.14
CA ASP A 799 15.12 24.66 3.31
C ASP A 799 14.05 25.47 4.05
N ASP A 800 13.15 26.15 3.33
CA ASP A 800 11.98 26.85 3.88
C ASP A 800 11.06 25.88 4.62
N PHE A 801 10.82 24.71 4.03
CA PHE A 801 10.15 23.59 4.67
C PHE A 801 10.91 23.17 5.93
N ARG A 802 12.19 22.81 5.83
CA ARG A 802 12.98 22.33 6.98
C ARG A 802 13.02 23.34 8.13
N ASN A 803 13.05 24.63 7.82
CA ASN A 803 13.02 25.70 8.80
C ASN A 803 11.63 25.88 9.44
N PHE A 804 10.54 25.61 8.72
CA PHE A 804 9.18 25.54 9.28
C PHE A 804 9.03 24.47 10.39
N PHE A 805 9.78 23.35 10.32
CA PHE A 805 9.75 22.30 11.37
C PHE A 805 10.64 22.59 12.57
N LYS A 806 11.50 23.61 12.51
CA LYS A 806 12.32 23.97 13.67
C LYS A 806 11.43 24.65 14.71
N PRO A 807 11.33 24.13 15.95
CA PRO A 807 10.68 24.84 17.03
C PRO A 807 11.54 26.05 17.36
N ASP A 808 11.24 27.20 16.76
CA ASP A 808 12.01 28.41 17.03
C ASP A 808 11.38 29.15 18.22
N LYS A 809 12.11 29.15 19.33
CA LYS A 809 11.71 29.85 20.56
C LYS A 809 12.30 31.26 20.63
N LYS A 810 12.77 31.81 19.50
CA LYS A 810 13.35 33.15 19.45
C LYS A 810 12.42 34.10 18.69
N LYS A 811 12.19 35.27 19.30
CA LYS A 811 11.55 36.40 18.62
C LYS A 811 12.52 36.92 17.55
N GLU A 812 11.99 37.21 16.37
CA GLU A 812 12.75 37.85 15.30
C GLU A 812 11.98 39.03 14.73
N ARG A 813 12.75 40.01 14.22
CA ARG A 813 12.20 41.20 13.58
C ARG A 813 12.03 40.96 12.08
N PHE A 814 10.83 41.17 11.56
CA PHE A 814 10.50 40.96 10.14
C PHE A 814 9.39 41.90 9.68
N PHE A 815 9.29 42.08 8.35
CA PHE A 815 8.19 42.84 7.73
C PHE A 815 6.94 41.98 7.57
N VAL A 816 5.78 42.52 7.92
CA VAL A 816 4.49 41.80 7.84
C VAL A 816 4.14 41.45 6.40
N SER A 817 4.47 42.32 5.44
CA SER A 817 4.34 42.06 4.00
C SER A 817 5.04 40.75 3.59
N SER A 818 6.33 40.62 3.93
CA SER A 818 7.14 39.43 3.63
C SER A 818 6.57 38.14 4.24
N LEU A 819 6.01 38.23 5.46
CA LEU A 819 5.39 37.09 6.12
C LEU A 819 4.13 36.64 5.36
N ILE A 820 3.27 37.58 4.99
CA ILE A 820 2.04 37.28 4.26
C ILE A 820 2.38 36.69 2.89
N GLU A 821 3.32 37.28 2.16
CA GLU A 821 3.79 36.76 0.87
C GLU A 821 4.30 35.32 0.98
N GLN A 822 5.13 35.03 1.99
CA GLN A 822 5.61 33.67 2.24
C GLN A 822 4.46 32.67 2.47
N ASN A 823 3.45 33.06 3.25
CA ASN A 823 2.24 32.24 3.45
C ASN A 823 1.44 32.03 2.16
N LEU A 824 1.35 33.07 1.32
CA LEU A 824 0.67 32.99 0.03
C LEU A 824 1.40 32.08 -0.95
N VAL A 825 2.74 32.10 -0.98
CA VAL A 825 3.55 31.19 -1.80
C VAL A 825 3.28 29.73 -1.42
N LEU A 826 3.15 29.43 -0.13
CA LEU A 826 2.83 28.07 0.36
C LEU A 826 1.42 27.60 -0.05
N LEU A 827 0.48 28.53 -0.27
CA LEU A 827 -0.91 28.23 -0.63
C LEU A 827 -1.26 28.52 -2.10
N ASP A 828 -0.30 29.00 -2.89
CA ASP A 828 -0.50 29.51 -4.25
C ASP A 828 -1.20 28.50 -5.17
N SER A 829 -0.75 27.25 -5.13
CA SER A 829 -1.33 26.16 -5.93
C SER A 829 -2.80 25.89 -5.56
N ILE A 830 -3.13 25.96 -4.26
CA ILE A 830 -4.48 25.72 -3.75
C ILE A 830 -5.41 26.85 -4.15
N PHE A 831 -4.96 28.10 -3.98
CA PHE A 831 -5.74 29.28 -4.31
C PHE A 831 -5.96 29.40 -5.82
N LYS A 832 -4.96 29.12 -6.65
CA LYS A 832 -5.11 29.09 -8.12
C LYS A 832 -6.06 27.98 -8.57
N THR A 833 -5.90 26.76 -8.05
CA THR A 833 -6.77 25.63 -8.39
C THR A 833 -8.23 25.90 -8.01
N ASN A 834 -8.46 26.59 -6.90
CA ASN A 834 -9.79 26.91 -6.42
C ASN A 834 -10.34 28.27 -6.91
N PHE A 835 -9.60 28.96 -7.79
CA PHE A 835 -9.92 30.27 -8.36
C PHE A 835 -10.21 31.34 -7.30
N ILE A 836 -9.39 31.37 -6.24
CA ILE A 836 -9.50 32.34 -5.14
C ILE A 836 -8.61 33.55 -5.46
N ASN A 837 -9.23 34.72 -5.53
CA ASN A 837 -8.54 35.99 -5.76
C ASN A 837 -8.20 36.65 -4.43
N ILE A 838 -6.93 37.03 -4.26
CA ILE A 838 -6.43 37.66 -3.04
C ILE A 838 -6.26 39.16 -3.28
N LYS A 839 -6.72 39.96 -2.32
CA LYS A 839 -6.56 41.42 -2.29
C LYS A 839 -5.75 41.79 -1.05
N LEU A 840 -4.54 42.28 -1.29
CA LEU A 840 -3.61 42.70 -0.24
C LEU A 840 -3.71 44.20 -0.02
N ASN A 841 -3.77 44.60 1.24
CA ASN A 841 -3.68 45.98 1.68
C ASN A 841 -2.82 46.02 2.95
N VAL A 842 -1.51 45.98 2.76
CA VAL A 842 -0.51 45.87 3.81
C VAL A 842 0.51 46.98 3.61
N ASP A 843 0.79 47.74 4.66
CA ASP A 843 1.89 48.71 4.64
C ASP A 843 3.23 47.97 4.56
N GLU A 844 4.02 48.27 3.53
CA GLU A 844 5.31 47.64 3.26
C GLU A 844 6.34 47.88 4.38
N ASN A 845 6.19 48.98 5.14
CA ASN A 845 7.09 49.35 6.23
C ASN A 845 6.64 48.82 7.61
N LEU A 846 5.62 47.96 7.66
CA LEU A 846 5.09 47.45 8.91
C LEU A 846 5.97 46.34 9.47
N GLU A 847 6.71 46.63 10.54
CA GLU A 847 7.58 45.67 11.24
C GLU A 847 6.91 45.02 12.46
N LEU A 848 7.23 43.75 12.70
CA LEU A 848 6.88 42.99 13.90
C LEU A 848 8.11 42.32 14.50
N ASN A 849 8.16 42.23 15.83
CA ASN A 849 9.17 41.45 16.58
C ASN A 849 8.48 40.34 17.39
N THR A 850 8.36 39.15 16.82
CA THR A 850 7.65 38.02 17.44
C THR A 850 8.15 36.69 16.89
N TYR A 851 7.51 35.58 17.27
CA TYR A 851 7.79 34.24 16.79
C TYR A 851 7.27 34.07 15.35
N LYS A 852 8.09 34.43 14.35
CA LYS A 852 7.68 34.42 12.92
C LYS A 852 7.07 33.08 12.51
N ASN A 853 7.73 31.96 12.81
CA ASN A 853 7.27 30.63 12.41
C ASN A 853 5.93 30.24 13.05
N GLU A 854 5.71 30.60 14.31
CA GLU A 854 4.44 30.37 14.99
C GLU A 854 3.34 31.24 14.36
N LEU A 855 3.62 32.52 14.09
CA LEU A 855 2.66 33.41 13.42
C LEU A 855 2.33 32.94 11.98
N THR A 856 3.31 32.45 11.22
CA THR A 856 3.11 31.78 9.93
C THR A 856 2.09 30.66 10.07
N GLN A 857 2.27 29.77 11.06
CA GLN A 857 1.37 28.65 11.29
C GLN A 857 -0.06 29.10 11.63
N ALA A 858 -0.22 30.16 12.43
CA ALA A 858 -1.53 30.72 12.74
C ALA A 858 -2.23 31.29 11.48
N LEU A 859 -1.51 32.03 10.64
CA LEU A 859 -2.05 32.59 9.39
C LEU A 859 -2.44 31.50 8.39
N LEU A 860 -1.63 30.44 8.22
CA LEU A 860 -1.95 29.31 7.35
C LEU A 860 -3.23 28.60 7.77
N ASN A 861 -3.42 28.39 9.08
CA ASN A 861 -4.64 27.74 9.59
C ASN A 861 -5.90 28.55 9.25
N ILE A 862 -5.84 29.88 9.34
CA ILE A 862 -6.96 30.76 9.01
C ILE A 862 -7.22 30.78 7.50
N LEU A 863 -6.16 30.89 6.70
CA LEU A 863 -6.23 30.93 5.23
C LEU A 863 -6.75 29.61 4.64
N ASN A 864 -6.32 28.47 5.18
CA ASN A 864 -6.87 27.16 4.80
C ASN A 864 -8.34 27.02 5.21
N ASN A 865 -8.73 27.58 6.36
CA ASN A 865 -10.13 27.58 6.77
C ASN A 865 -11.00 28.39 5.80
N ALA A 866 -10.52 29.54 5.30
CA ALA A 866 -11.19 30.31 4.26
C ALA A 866 -11.33 29.50 2.95
N ASN A 867 -10.26 28.83 2.52
CA ASN A 867 -10.29 27.92 1.37
C ASN A 867 -11.34 26.81 1.50
N ASP A 868 -11.41 26.18 2.67
CA ASP A 868 -12.40 25.11 2.90
C ASP A 868 -13.83 25.64 2.95
N ALA A 869 -14.04 26.85 3.47
CA ALA A 869 -15.34 27.52 3.40
C ALA A 869 -15.77 27.75 1.94
N PHE A 870 -14.83 28.07 1.05
CA PHE A 870 -15.09 28.19 -0.40
C PHE A 870 -15.38 26.86 -1.10
N LYS A 871 -14.87 25.72 -0.62
CA LYS A 871 -15.21 24.41 -1.21
C LYS A 871 -16.67 24.04 -0.96
N GLN A 872 -17.24 24.52 0.14
CA GLN A 872 -18.61 24.22 0.54
C GLN A 872 -19.64 25.14 -0.12
N LYS A 873 -19.20 26.20 -0.82
CA LYS A 873 -20.09 27.20 -1.44
C LYS A 873 -19.75 27.42 -2.90
N ASN A 874 -20.77 27.37 -3.74
CA ASN A 874 -20.63 27.66 -5.17
C ASN A 874 -20.79 29.17 -5.37
N LEU A 875 -19.69 29.92 -5.18
CA LEU A 875 -19.62 31.36 -5.41
C LEU A 875 -19.01 31.62 -6.79
N GLU A 876 -19.63 32.52 -7.56
CA GLU A 876 -19.09 32.96 -8.86
C GLU A 876 -17.75 33.68 -8.70
N GLU A 877 -17.58 34.42 -7.60
CA GLU A 877 -16.34 35.13 -7.27
C GLU A 877 -15.90 34.77 -5.85
N LYS A 878 -14.68 34.27 -5.70
CA LYS A 878 -14.08 33.91 -4.40
C LYS A 878 -12.97 34.89 -4.05
N LEU A 879 -13.13 35.61 -2.96
CA LEU A 879 -12.29 36.74 -2.60
C LEU A 879 -11.79 36.59 -1.16
N ILE A 880 -10.47 36.74 -0.97
CA ILE A 880 -9.86 36.92 0.34
C ILE A 880 -9.20 38.30 0.39
N PHE A 881 -9.54 39.08 1.39
CA PHE A 881 -8.93 40.36 1.70
C PHE A 881 -8.01 40.19 2.90
N ILE A 882 -6.76 40.62 2.77
CA ILE A 882 -5.80 40.62 3.86
C ILE A 882 -5.36 42.06 4.08
N ASP A 883 -5.77 42.61 5.22
CA ASP A 883 -5.42 43.96 5.66
C ASP A 883 -4.43 43.85 6.84
N ALA A 884 -3.37 44.65 6.84
CA ALA A 884 -2.51 44.79 8.02
C ALA A 884 -2.21 46.26 8.29
N ILE A 885 -2.53 46.71 9.51
CA ILE A 885 -2.42 48.11 9.91
C ILE A 885 -1.82 48.25 11.30
N LYS A 886 -1.07 49.34 11.50
CA LYS A 886 -0.58 49.74 12.83
C LYS A 886 -1.68 50.48 13.59
N LYS A 887 -1.96 50.09 14.84
CA LYS A 887 -2.86 50.77 15.77
C LYS A 887 -2.14 51.09 17.09
N PRO A 888 -2.69 51.96 17.95
CA PRO A 888 -2.08 52.29 19.25
C PRO A 888 -1.84 51.06 20.15
N GLN A 889 -2.69 50.06 20.05
CA GLN A 889 -2.65 48.82 20.82
C GLN A 889 -1.75 47.72 20.24
N GLY A 890 -1.14 47.92 19.06
CA GLY A 890 -0.45 46.84 18.37
C GLY A 890 -0.54 46.88 16.85
N VAL A 891 0.02 45.85 16.22
CA VAL A 891 -0.25 45.55 14.81
C VAL A 891 -1.52 44.70 14.73
N VAL A 892 -2.42 45.08 13.83
CA VAL A 892 -3.66 44.34 13.59
C VAL A 892 -3.63 43.75 12.19
N ILE A 893 -3.70 42.42 12.11
CA ILE A 893 -3.84 41.67 10.85
C ILE A 893 -5.29 41.18 10.75
N SER A 894 -5.94 41.49 9.65
CA SER A 894 -7.34 41.15 9.37
C SER A 894 -7.42 40.33 8.09
N ILE A 895 -7.94 39.11 8.21
CA ILE A 895 -8.22 38.22 7.06
C ILE A 895 -9.73 38.10 6.92
N LYS A 896 -10.26 38.50 5.77
CA LYS A 896 -11.70 38.51 5.50
C LYS A 896 -12.01 37.79 4.19
N ASP A 897 -12.90 36.82 4.22
CA ASP A 897 -13.40 36.14 3.02
C ASP A 897 -14.77 36.68 2.57
N ASN A 898 -15.29 36.19 1.44
CA ASN A 898 -16.70 36.32 1.04
C ASN A 898 -17.45 34.98 1.08
N ALA A 899 -17.01 34.02 1.88
CA ALA A 899 -17.55 32.67 1.99
C ALA A 899 -18.83 32.59 2.86
N GLY A 900 -19.59 33.68 3.00
CA GLY A 900 -20.90 33.73 3.67
C GLY A 900 -20.89 33.73 5.21
N GLY A 901 -19.72 33.74 5.84
CA GLY A 901 -19.56 33.92 7.29
C GLY A 901 -19.80 32.66 8.13
N ILE A 902 -19.59 32.82 9.43
CA ILE A 902 -19.73 31.80 10.48
C ILE A 902 -21.13 31.93 11.11
N PRO A 903 -21.92 30.85 11.29
CA PRO A 903 -23.18 30.92 12.02
C PRO A 903 -23.00 31.49 13.44
N GLU A 904 -23.89 32.40 13.87
CA GLU A 904 -23.73 33.13 15.14
C GLU A 904 -23.65 32.21 16.36
N GLU A 905 -24.40 31.10 16.34
CA GLU A 905 -24.44 30.08 17.39
C GLU A 905 -23.10 29.37 17.66
N ILE A 906 -22.18 29.43 16.69
CA ILE A 906 -20.91 28.69 16.77
C ILE A 906 -19.68 29.58 16.81
N ILE A 907 -19.81 30.90 16.62
CA ILE A 907 -18.67 31.83 16.58
C ILE A 907 -17.81 31.72 17.83
N GLU A 908 -18.42 31.61 19.01
CA GLU A 908 -17.69 31.51 20.28
C GLU A 908 -16.95 30.18 20.44
N ASN A 909 -17.42 29.12 19.77
CA ASN A 909 -16.89 27.76 19.92
C ASN A 909 -15.83 27.40 18.86
N ILE A 910 -15.59 28.23 17.83
CA ILE A 910 -14.70 27.86 16.72
C ILE A 910 -13.24 27.67 17.13
N PHE A 911 -12.86 28.24 18.28
CA PHE A 911 -11.52 28.11 18.84
C PHE A 911 -11.41 26.96 19.82
N GLU A 912 -12.48 26.21 20.11
CA GLU A 912 -12.45 25.02 20.98
C GLU A 912 -11.75 23.83 20.28
N PRO A 913 -11.03 22.97 21.03
CA PRO A 913 -10.35 21.83 20.44
C PRO A 913 -11.36 20.81 19.87
N TYR A 914 -11.04 20.26 18.71
CA TYR A 914 -11.90 19.33 17.93
C TYR A 914 -13.22 19.93 17.44
N PHE A 915 -13.43 21.23 17.61
CA PHE A 915 -14.59 21.90 17.08
C PHE A 915 -14.50 21.97 15.56
N THR A 916 -15.42 21.30 14.88
CA THR A 916 -15.50 21.34 13.42
C THR A 916 -16.93 21.26 12.95
N THR A 917 -17.25 22.05 11.93
CA THR A 917 -18.51 21.95 11.18
C THR A 917 -18.41 20.95 10.03
N LYS A 918 -17.26 20.29 9.86
CA LYS A 918 -16.96 19.33 8.78
C LYS A 918 -17.20 17.89 9.24
N HIS A 919 -17.36 16.96 8.30
CA HIS A 919 -17.45 15.54 8.62
C HIS A 919 -16.13 15.04 9.25
N LYS A 920 -16.18 14.05 10.17
CA LYS A 920 -14.98 13.57 10.92
C LYS A 920 -13.82 13.07 10.05
N SER A 921 -14.08 12.78 8.77
CA SER A 921 -13.08 12.39 7.77
C SER A 921 -12.36 13.58 7.13
N ASP A 922 -12.94 14.79 7.19
CA ASP A 922 -12.58 15.94 6.35
C ASP A 922 -12.10 17.14 7.16
N GLY A 923 -12.27 17.11 8.49
CA GLY A 923 -11.80 18.17 9.39
C GLY A 923 -11.46 17.61 10.76
N THR A 924 -10.25 17.89 11.23
CA THR A 924 -9.80 17.48 12.57
C THR A 924 -10.36 18.38 13.68
N GLY A 925 -10.79 19.59 13.33
CA GLY A 925 -11.28 20.60 14.27
C GLY A 925 -10.19 21.22 15.15
N ILE A 926 -8.92 21.08 14.76
CA ILE A 926 -7.79 21.54 15.59
C ILE A 926 -7.06 22.75 14.98
N GLY A 927 -7.31 23.10 13.72
CA GLY A 927 -6.64 24.20 13.02
C GLY A 927 -6.82 25.57 13.68
N LEU A 928 -8.07 25.97 13.93
CA LEU A 928 -8.37 27.27 14.57
C LEU A 928 -8.00 27.27 16.06
N TYR A 929 -8.18 26.15 16.78
CA TYR A 929 -7.66 25.99 18.15
C TYR A 929 -6.15 26.21 18.22
N MET A 930 -5.36 25.68 17.27
CA MET A 930 -3.92 25.96 17.20
C MET A 930 -3.63 27.44 16.93
N ALA A 931 -4.36 28.08 16.01
CA ALA A 931 -4.17 29.51 15.75
C ALA A 931 -4.46 30.34 17.02
N TYR A 932 -5.47 29.95 17.80
CA TYR A 932 -5.77 30.53 19.10
C TYR A 932 -4.62 30.32 20.10
N GLN A 933 -4.19 29.08 20.31
CA GLN A 933 -3.11 28.74 21.24
C GLN A 933 -1.80 29.46 20.90
N ILE A 934 -1.44 29.53 19.62
CA ILE A 934 -0.25 30.24 19.17
C ILE A 934 -0.35 31.74 19.47
N VAL A 935 -1.47 32.37 19.10
CA VAL A 935 -1.65 33.81 19.29
C VAL A 935 -1.73 34.15 20.77
N HIS A 936 -2.45 33.37 21.58
CA HIS A 936 -2.70 33.64 22.99
C HIS A 936 -1.53 33.23 23.90
N GLU A 937 -1.07 31.97 23.82
CA GLU A 937 -0.08 31.41 24.75
C GLU A 937 1.37 31.72 24.35
N HIS A 938 1.69 31.75 23.05
CA HIS A 938 3.06 31.97 22.60
C HIS A 938 3.36 33.43 22.28
N ILE A 939 2.45 34.09 21.54
CA ILE A 939 2.64 35.46 21.06
C ILE A 939 2.10 36.50 22.07
N HIS A 940 1.28 36.08 23.03
CA HIS A 940 0.58 36.95 23.98
C HIS A 940 -0.26 38.05 23.29
N GLY A 941 -0.83 37.71 22.14
CA GLY A 941 -1.78 38.52 21.38
C GLY A 941 -3.22 38.07 21.55
N ARG A 942 -4.13 38.67 20.78
CA ARG A 942 -5.56 38.34 20.77
C ARG A 942 -6.02 37.96 19.37
N ILE A 943 -6.79 36.89 19.26
CA ILE A 943 -7.47 36.49 18.02
C ILE A 943 -8.99 36.53 18.21
N GLU A 944 -9.69 37.07 17.23
CA GLU A 944 -11.15 37.16 17.23
C GLU A 944 -11.71 36.79 15.86
N ALA A 945 -12.94 36.28 15.85
CA ALA A 945 -13.67 36.01 14.61
C ALA A 945 -15.03 36.69 14.65
N VAL A 946 -15.36 37.42 13.59
CA VAL A 946 -16.63 38.12 13.42
C VAL A 946 -17.15 37.95 11.99
N ASN A 947 -18.46 38.07 11.80
CA ASN A 947 -19.02 38.18 10.45
C ASN A 947 -18.95 39.61 9.93
N SER A 948 -18.61 39.77 8.67
CA SER A 948 -18.59 41.07 8.01
C SER A 948 -19.44 41.06 6.74
N LYS A 949 -20.31 42.07 6.59
CA LYS A 949 -20.97 42.41 5.32
C LYS A 949 -20.23 43.59 4.69
N PHE A 950 -19.90 43.50 3.41
CA PHE A 950 -19.14 44.54 2.71
C PHE A 950 -19.49 44.58 1.22
N ILE A 951 -19.27 45.73 0.58
CA ILE A 951 -19.52 45.92 -0.85
C ILE A 951 -18.18 45.89 -1.59
N TYR A 952 -18.10 45.11 -2.67
CA TYR A 952 -16.96 45.07 -3.58
C TYR A 952 -17.46 45.00 -5.02
N ASN A 953 -16.94 45.83 -5.93
CA ASN A 953 -17.39 45.93 -7.32
C ASN A 953 -18.92 46.03 -7.50
N ARG A 954 -19.59 46.85 -6.66
CA ARG A 954 -21.05 47.08 -6.64
C ARG A 954 -21.90 45.87 -6.20
N ASN A 955 -21.28 44.76 -5.79
CA ASN A 955 -21.94 43.59 -5.23
C ASN A 955 -21.78 43.54 -3.70
N SER A 956 -22.84 43.13 -3.01
CA SER A 956 -22.84 42.96 -1.55
C SER A 956 -22.43 41.53 -1.17
N TYR A 957 -21.35 41.41 -0.40
CA TYR A 957 -20.80 40.15 0.09
C TYR A 957 -20.96 40.03 1.61
N LYS A 958 -21.03 38.78 2.10
CA LYS A 958 -20.95 38.43 3.52
C LYS A 958 -19.84 37.38 3.67
N GLY A 959 -19.03 37.48 4.71
CA GLY A 959 -17.97 36.50 4.98
C GLY A 959 -17.46 36.53 6.40
N ALA A 960 -16.56 35.60 6.72
CA ALA A 960 -15.89 35.56 8.02
C ALA A 960 -14.71 36.53 8.01
N LYS A 961 -14.48 37.19 9.15
CA LYS A 961 -13.35 38.10 9.36
C LYS A 961 -12.64 37.68 10.63
N PHE A 962 -11.39 37.26 10.48
CA PHE A 962 -10.48 36.97 11.57
C PHE A 962 -9.60 38.19 11.83
N ILE A 963 -9.46 38.57 13.10
CA ILE A 963 -8.69 39.74 13.54
C ILE A 963 -7.64 39.25 14.53
N ILE A 964 -6.37 39.39 14.18
CA ILE A 964 -5.24 39.11 15.06
C ILE A 964 -4.66 40.44 15.51
N THR A 965 -4.60 40.67 16.81
CA THR A 965 -3.98 41.85 17.43
C THR A 965 -2.71 41.40 18.15
N ILE A 966 -1.58 41.93 17.72
CA ILE A 966 -0.26 41.63 18.29
C ILE A 966 0.24 42.90 18.99
N PRO A 967 0.45 42.89 20.32
CA PRO A 967 0.88 44.08 21.05
C PRO A 967 2.28 44.53 20.59
N SER A 968 2.45 45.85 20.42
CA SER A 968 3.75 46.44 20.03
C SER A 968 4.77 46.48 21.16
N HIS A 969 4.33 46.24 22.40
CA HIS A 969 5.15 46.21 23.60
C HIS A 969 4.98 44.87 24.29
N LEU A 970 5.92 43.95 24.06
CA LEU A 970 6.31 42.85 24.96
C LEU A 970 7.67 42.28 24.56
#